data_AF-A0A2T4AJ56-F1
#
_entry.id   AF-A0A2T4AJ56-F1
#
_cell.length_a   1.000
_cell.length_b   1.000
_cell.length_c   1.000
_cell.angle_alpha   90.00
_cell.angle_beta   90.00
_cell.angle_gamma   90.00
#
_symmetry.space_group_name_H-M   'P 1'
#
loop_
_entity.id
_entity.type
_entity.pdbx_description
1 polymer ?
#
loop_
_entity_poly.entity_id
_entity_poly.type
_entity_poly.pdbx_seq_one_letter_code
_entity_poly.pdbx_strand_id
1 'polypeptide(L)'
;MVAPAVPELSEDVLHESIDARTESLAALRELGPPDLVHLVKQAVRNPGKQAGVYHHVTGVDASSSASLAAYINTLTYRDHDPNTTTRIVEGVYCCYNAFSRLDMRVHVSIPGTVESYCVDERGEKRKASDDLWLETYLCSVLRAYSYADDGSGDSIRKIVGVRRFNPVTNTETEHRFLNAAEQLFFRGWQLGSDSIVQVPTNVSNHLTTGLLKYLETTGRYTSGINLFEKLRTQSVEVASLLAKVMFMGHEEVSGVKVLYQSLQQTPMDYVMLDTQADFLLKKALKAETPELKEERLKMALGCADRSTIAAPSEFGTWARLAQVYVAMEDWENALTILNSCPMFTYQDKDSPLMPEPRDVHLPTLPETRLDEIDSEPESRYSEQVDPSLLSLRAASYRGTFKKAYSILTEMTSKIGWDQLLKIRSNVFVMEDEYRTEKQEATQAAQPKRSPSMDGLRGTPDPTTNGDEGSDNEDEKASEPAATTLAPNGEGGGVEKPSSTVDPDEVKADNENGTNADDHLSKLNTKRLCERWLDSLFMVLYEDLRVYTIWRTQMAQYRAQQIQYKKSAEEWEILGSLAERLQHFDEAAEAYRACLSLRFSPKALAGVLRVFEKTKSTRETVAAVIRLVTWQYRWYSEFSPELLHTIRTLIEDEGAVKVRSIIQATSLPQHVLDLTHHYAALCATFRSSGTDG
;
A
#
# COMPACT_ATOMS: atom_id res chain seq x y z
N MET A 1 -29.72 12.76 -0.15
CA MET A 1 -28.66 11.88 -0.72
C MET A 1 -29.10 10.44 -0.52
N VAL A 2 -28.74 9.53 -1.43
CA VAL A 2 -29.01 8.10 -1.26
C VAL A 2 -28.01 7.57 -0.23
N ALA A 3 -28.44 7.42 1.02
CA ALA A 3 -27.57 6.92 2.08
C ALA A 3 -27.36 5.40 1.91
N PRO A 4 -26.12 4.89 1.92
CA PRO A 4 -25.81 3.46 1.75
C PRO A 4 -26.73 2.54 2.56
N ALA A 5 -26.99 1.34 2.04
CA ALA A 5 -27.66 0.29 2.79
C ALA A 5 -26.88 -0.08 4.08
N VAL A 6 -27.54 -0.80 4.98
CA VAL A 6 -26.98 -1.23 6.26
C VAL A 6 -26.70 -2.74 6.16
N PRO A 7 -25.43 -3.17 6.04
CA PRO A 7 -25.08 -4.57 6.24
C PRO A 7 -25.28 -4.93 7.71
N GLU A 8 -25.66 -6.18 8.00
CA GLU A 8 -25.86 -6.67 9.36
C GLU A 8 -25.16 -8.03 9.52
N LEU A 9 -24.20 -8.10 10.44
CA LEU A 9 -23.57 -9.35 10.87
C LEU A 9 -24.23 -9.77 12.19
N SER A 10 -24.82 -10.97 12.23
CA SER A 10 -25.50 -11.47 13.43
C SER A 10 -24.50 -12.15 14.37
N GLU A 11 -24.58 -11.80 15.66
CA GLU A 11 -23.83 -12.47 16.73
C GLU A 11 -24.44 -13.84 17.05
N ASP A 12 -23.63 -14.78 17.53
CA ASP A 12 -24.15 -16.01 18.16
C ASP A 12 -24.33 -15.82 19.68
N VAL A 13 -23.40 -15.12 20.33
CA VAL A 13 -23.53 -14.66 21.73
C VAL A 13 -23.66 -13.12 21.78
N LEU A 14 -24.70 -12.65 22.48
CA LEU A 14 -24.98 -11.21 22.59
C LEU A 14 -23.80 -10.44 23.22
N HIS A 15 -23.38 -9.37 22.53
CA HIS A 15 -22.25 -8.48 22.84
C HIS A 15 -20.84 -9.01 22.52
N GLU A 16 -20.70 -10.21 21.91
CA GLU A 16 -19.39 -10.79 21.57
C GLU A 16 -18.50 -9.87 20.70
N SER A 17 -19.10 -9.05 19.83
CA SER A 17 -18.35 -8.08 19.01
C SER A 17 -17.79 -6.90 19.81
N ILE A 18 -18.45 -6.51 20.91
CA ILE A 18 -17.98 -5.46 21.83
C ILE A 18 -16.84 -6.00 22.70
N ASP A 19 -16.96 -7.25 23.16
CA ASP A 19 -15.95 -7.91 23.97
C ASP A 19 -14.68 -8.16 23.14
N ALA A 20 -14.80 -8.75 21.94
CA ALA A 20 -13.69 -8.94 21.01
C ALA A 20 -13.01 -7.61 20.63
N ARG A 21 -13.77 -6.53 20.42
CA ARG A 21 -13.19 -5.19 20.23
C ARG A 21 -12.40 -4.74 21.45
N THR A 22 -12.89 -5.00 22.66
CA THR A 22 -12.21 -4.64 23.92
C THR A 22 -10.90 -5.40 24.10
N GLU A 23 -10.88 -6.70 23.83
CA GLU A 23 -9.67 -7.53 23.82
C GLU A 23 -8.64 -7.05 22.78
N SER A 24 -9.11 -6.58 21.62
CA SER A 24 -8.22 -6.09 20.56
C SER A 24 -7.46 -4.80 20.91
N LEU A 25 -7.94 -3.99 21.87
CA LEU A 25 -7.39 -2.65 22.16
C LEU A 25 -5.90 -2.66 22.48
N ALA A 26 -5.44 -3.63 23.29
CA ALA A 26 -4.04 -3.76 23.68
C ALA A 26 -3.10 -4.11 22.50
N ALA A 27 -3.64 -4.59 21.38
CA ALA A 27 -2.89 -4.92 20.17
C ALA A 27 -2.82 -3.79 19.13
N LEU A 28 -3.66 -2.76 19.24
CA LEU A 28 -3.74 -1.67 18.24
C LEU A 28 -2.48 -0.80 18.24
N ARG A 29 -1.97 -0.44 17.06
CA ARG A 29 -0.71 0.33 16.92
C ARG A 29 -0.79 1.51 15.96
N GLU A 30 -1.83 1.59 15.14
CA GLU A 30 -2.03 2.64 14.14
C GLU A 30 -3.19 3.58 14.57
N LEU A 31 -3.86 4.19 13.59
CA LEU A 31 -5.08 4.99 13.79
C LEU A 31 -6.27 4.20 14.38
N GLY A 32 -6.14 2.90 14.61
CA GLY A 32 -7.22 1.99 15.02
C GLY A 32 -8.05 1.43 13.85
N PRO A 33 -8.89 0.43 14.13
CA PRO A 33 -9.80 -0.15 13.16
C PRO A 33 -10.97 0.80 12.85
N PRO A 34 -11.77 0.52 11.81
CA PRO A 34 -13.08 1.14 11.63
C PRO A 34 -13.91 1.12 12.91
N ASP A 35 -14.79 2.10 13.02
CA ASP A 35 -15.70 2.20 14.15
C ASP A 35 -16.67 1.00 14.14
N LEU A 36 -17.04 0.54 15.32
CA LEU A 36 -18.00 -0.57 15.49
C LEU A 36 -19.35 0.02 15.89
N VAL A 37 -20.42 -0.51 15.29
CA VAL A 37 -21.79 -0.19 15.70
C VAL A 37 -22.48 -1.52 15.99
N HIS A 38 -22.76 -1.73 17.27
CA HIS A 38 -23.53 -2.86 17.77
C HIS A 38 -24.97 -2.43 18.04
N LEU A 39 -25.94 -3.30 17.77
CA LEU A 39 -27.37 -3.07 17.96
C LEU A 39 -28.01 -4.32 18.58
N VAL A 40 -28.85 -4.14 19.59
CA VAL A 40 -29.70 -5.20 20.12
C VAL A 40 -31.07 -5.11 19.48
N LYS A 41 -31.43 -6.11 18.68
CA LYS A 41 -32.76 -6.26 18.08
C LYS A 41 -33.62 -7.18 18.93
N GLN A 42 -34.81 -6.72 19.32
CA GLN A 42 -35.80 -7.47 20.10
C GLN A 42 -36.98 -7.86 19.20
N ALA A 43 -37.43 -9.11 19.25
CA ALA A 43 -38.60 -9.55 18.50
C ALA A 43 -39.90 -8.90 19.04
N VAL A 44 -40.68 -8.25 18.18
CA VAL A 44 -41.91 -7.51 18.57
C VAL A 44 -42.95 -8.43 19.21
N ARG A 45 -43.04 -9.69 18.75
CA ARG A 45 -43.96 -10.71 19.27
C ARG A 45 -43.43 -11.51 20.46
N ASN A 46 -42.13 -11.44 20.74
CA ASN A 46 -41.51 -12.16 21.86
C ASN A 46 -40.36 -11.34 22.47
N PRO A 47 -40.66 -10.46 23.45
CA PRO A 47 -39.66 -9.58 24.06
C PRO A 47 -38.46 -10.29 24.70
N GLY A 48 -38.61 -11.57 25.08
CA GLY A 48 -37.52 -12.37 25.65
C GLY A 48 -36.51 -12.87 24.63
N LYS A 49 -36.76 -12.71 23.31
CA LYS A 49 -35.80 -13.04 22.26
C LYS A 49 -35.13 -11.77 21.74
N GLN A 50 -33.93 -11.51 22.24
CA GLN A 50 -33.00 -10.53 21.71
C GLN A 50 -31.97 -11.22 20.79
N ALA A 51 -31.46 -10.48 19.83
CA ALA A 51 -30.33 -10.85 18.98
C ALA A 51 -29.41 -9.64 18.84
N GLY A 52 -28.11 -9.87 18.92
CA GLY A 52 -27.11 -8.86 18.61
C GLY A 52 -26.82 -8.85 17.11
N VAL A 53 -26.76 -7.67 16.53
CA VAL A 53 -26.21 -7.46 15.19
C VAL A 53 -25.20 -6.33 15.22
N TYR A 54 -24.17 -6.41 14.39
CA TYR A 54 -23.18 -5.36 14.27
C TYR A 54 -22.80 -5.07 12.82
N HIS A 55 -22.22 -3.89 12.62
CA HIS A 55 -21.57 -3.50 11.38
C HIS A 55 -20.45 -2.51 11.65
N HIS A 56 -19.60 -2.32 10.65
CA HIS A 56 -18.49 -1.39 10.70
C HIS A 56 -18.80 -0.09 9.99
N VAL A 57 -18.19 1.01 10.43
CA VAL A 57 -18.38 2.32 9.81
C VAL A 57 -17.13 3.19 9.86
N THR A 58 -16.97 4.06 8.86
CA THR A 58 -16.01 5.17 8.87
C THR A 58 -16.67 6.46 8.40
N GLY A 59 -16.16 7.61 8.83
CA GLY A 59 -16.59 8.93 8.34
C GLY A 59 -17.85 9.52 8.98
N VAL A 60 -18.41 8.89 10.02
CA VAL A 60 -19.46 9.52 10.85
C VAL A 60 -18.82 10.62 11.71
N ASP A 61 -19.56 11.70 11.93
CA ASP A 61 -19.13 12.82 12.79
C ASP A 61 -19.01 12.36 14.25
N ALA A 62 -17.76 12.19 14.70
CA ALA A 62 -17.41 11.79 16.07
C ALA A 62 -17.05 13.00 16.97
N SER A 63 -17.45 14.23 16.61
CA SER A 63 -17.20 15.44 17.42
C SER A 63 -17.99 15.51 18.73
N SER A 64 -19.02 14.68 18.90
CA SER A 64 -19.78 14.60 20.15
C SER A 64 -20.52 13.27 20.30
N SER A 65 -20.87 12.92 21.54
CA SER A 65 -21.76 11.79 21.82
C SER A 65 -23.15 11.96 21.19
N ALA A 66 -23.63 13.19 21.04
CA ALA A 66 -24.92 13.48 20.38
C ALA A 66 -24.89 13.15 18.88
N SER A 67 -23.78 13.43 18.18
CA SER A 67 -23.60 13.10 16.77
C SER A 67 -23.62 11.58 16.53
N LEU A 68 -22.93 10.81 17.37
CA LEU A 68 -22.91 9.34 17.30
C LEU A 68 -24.26 8.71 17.70
N ALA A 69 -24.93 9.25 18.72
CA ALA A 69 -26.28 8.82 19.07
C ALA A 69 -27.30 9.14 17.97
N ALA A 70 -27.16 10.28 17.29
CA ALA A 70 -27.98 10.63 16.13
C ALA A 70 -27.82 9.61 14.99
N TYR A 71 -26.60 9.13 14.73
CA TYR A 71 -26.37 8.05 13.76
C TYR A 71 -27.13 6.77 14.14
N ILE A 72 -27.06 6.30 15.40
CA ILE A 72 -27.84 5.14 15.87
C ILE A 72 -29.35 5.39 15.65
N ASN A 73 -29.85 6.59 15.98
CA ASN A 73 -31.25 6.94 15.74
C ASN A 73 -31.64 6.93 14.25
N THR A 74 -30.72 7.20 13.30
CA THR A 74 -31.06 7.04 11.86
C THR A 74 -31.33 5.59 11.46
N LEU A 75 -30.78 4.62 12.21
CA LEU A 75 -30.99 3.19 11.98
C LEU A 75 -32.36 2.75 12.51
N THR A 76 -32.78 3.27 13.67
CA THR A 76 -34.09 2.94 14.28
C THR A 76 -35.26 3.36 13.41
N TYR A 77 -35.14 4.50 12.70
CA TYR A 77 -36.18 4.97 11.78
C TYR A 77 -36.28 4.15 10.48
N ARG A 78 -35.22 3.42 10.08
CA ARG A 78 -35.23 2.56 8.88
C ARG A 78 -35.99 1.25 9.09
N ASP A 79 -36.11 0.78 10.34
CA ASP A 79 -36.86 -0.43 10.71
C ASP A 79 -38.40 -0.23 10.74
N HIS A 80 -38.94 0.93 10.36
CA HIS A 80 -40.38 1.25 10.43
C HIS A 80 -41.25 0.70 9.27
N ASP A 81 -40.79 -0.29 8.50
CA ASP A 81 -41.66 -1.00 7.55
C ASP A 81 -42.78 -1.77 8.30
N PRO A 82 -44.05 -1.82 7.82
CA PRO A 82 -45.13 -2.49 8.55
C PRO A 82 -44.93 -4.01 8.75
N ASN A 83 -43.98 -4.61 8.04
CA ASN A 83 -43.63 -6.02 8.14
C ASN A 83 -42.48 -6.32 9.11
N THR A 84 -41.82 -5.32 9.70
CA THR A 84 -40.63 -5.55 10.54
C THR A 84 -40.98 -6.36 11.79
N THR A 85 -40.34 -7.53 11.94
CA THR A 85 -40.63 -8.48 13.03
C THR A 85 -39.81 -8.22 14.30
N THR A 86 -38.81 -7.35 14.21
CA THR A 86 -37.91 -6.94 15.30
C THR A 86 -37.88 -5.42 15.42
N ARG A 87 -37.36 -4.92 16.54
CA ARG A 87 -37.09 -3.49 16.77
C ARG A 87 -35.75 -3.34 17.47
N ILE A 88 -34.98 -2.31 17.14
CA ILE A 88 -33.77 -1.96 17.90
C ILE A 88 -34.21 -1.40 19.26
N VAL A 89 -33.66 -1.96 20.35
CA VAL A 89 -33.91 -1.50 21.74
C VAL A 89 -32.69 -0.86 22.38
N GLU A 90 -31.51 -1.14 21.85
CA GLU A 90 -30.23 -0.69 22.37
C GLU A 90 -29.22 -0.60 21.22
N GLY A 91 -28.28 0.33 21.30
CA GLY A 91 -27.12 0.37 20.41
C GLY A 91 -25.87 0.91 21.10
N VAL A 92 -24.70 0.44 20.68
CA VAL A 92 -23.39 0.91 21.13
C VAL A 92 -22.57 1.33 19.92
N TYR A 93 -22.14 2.59 19.87
CA TYR A 93 -21.16 3.06 18.89
C TYR A 93 -19.79 3.13 19.56
N CYS A 94 -18.78 2.47 19.00
CA CYS A 94 -17.39 2.48 19.48
C CYS A 94 -16.45 3.14 18.47
N CYS A 95 -15.77 4.21 18.88
CA CYS A 95 -14.86 5.02 18.07
C CYS A 95 -13.48 5.08 18.75
N TYR A 96 -12.43 4.59 18.10
CA TYR A 96 -11.09 4.56 18.71
C TYR A 96 -10.42 5.94 18.69
N ASN A 97 -9.72 6.30 19.77
CA ASN A 97 -8.85 7.46 19.88
C ASN A 97 -7.40 6.99 19.96
N ALA A 98 -6.63 7.24 18.90
CA ALA A 98 -5.23 6.82 18.81
C ALA A 98 -4.25 7.73 19.58
N PHE A 99 -4.62 8.99 19.88
CA PHE A 99 -3.79 9.89 20.70
C PHE A 99 -3.73 9.41 22.15
N SER A 100 -4.89 9.11 22.74
CA SER A 100 -5.01 8.69 24.15
C SER A 100 -5.08 7.17 24.34
N ARG A 101 -5.18 6.39 23.26
CA ARG A 101 -5.37 4.92 23.24
C ARG A 101 -6.59 4.46 24.04
N LEU A 102 -7.71 5.12 23.76
CA LEU A 102 -9.01 4.86 24.41
C LEU A 102 -10.06 4.56 23.34
N ASP A 103 -10.98 3.63 23.61
CA ASP A 103 -12.15 3.38 22.77
C ASP A 103 -13.33 4.18 23.34
N MET A 104 -13.73 5.26 22.66
CA MET A 104 -14.88 6.07 23.04
C MET A 104 -16.16 5.32 22.70
N ARG A 105 -17.07 5.17 23.68
CA ARG A 105 -18.32 4.44 23.53
C ARG A 105 -19.52 5.31 23.83
N VAL A 106 -20.51 5.26 22.93
CA VAL A 106 -21.82 5.89 23.12
C VAL A 106 -22.87 4.79 23.14
N HIS A 107 -23.47 4.61 24.30
CA HIS A 107 -24.54 3.65 24.55
C HIS A 107 -25.88 4.38 24.48
N VAL A 108 -26.80 3.87 23.66
CA VAL A 108 -28.13 4.41 23.45
C VAL A 108 -29.15 3.34 23.82
N SER A 109 -29.87 3.53 24.93
CA SER A 109 -31.02 2.70 25.28
C SER A 109 -32.32 3.36 24.81
N ILE A 110 -33.17 2.61 24.13
CA ILE A 110 -34.38 3.14 23.48
C ILE A 110 -35.61 2.76 24.32
N PRO A 111 -36.46 3.74 24.73
CA PRO A 111 -36.42 5.16 24.39
C PRO A 111 -35.66 6.03 25.42
N GLY A 112 -34.59 6.69 24.99
CA GLY A 112 -34.21 8.02 25.50
C GLY A 112 -32.99 8.14 26.41
N THR A 113 -32.29 7.07 26.78
CA THR A 113 -31.04 7.20 27.57
C THR A 113 -29.83 7.16 26.65
N VAL A 114 -28.95 8.16 26.76
CA VAL A 114 -27.63 8.18 26.09
C VAL A 114 -26.55 8.30 27.16
N GLU A 115 -25.71 7.27 27.28
CA GLU A 115 -24.52 7.28 28.13
C GLU A 115 -23.26 7.34 27.26
N SER A 116 -22.28 8.16 27.64
CA SER A 116 -21.00 8.27 26.94
C SER A 116 -19.82 8.09 27.90
N TYR A 117 -18.98 7.11 27.60
CA TYR A 117 -17.81 6.74 28.38
C TYR A 117 -16.66 6.38 27.44
N CYS A 118 -15.45 6.20 27.97
CA CYS A 118 -14.34 5.62 27.23
C CYS A 118 -13.83 4.36 27.94
N VAL A 119 -13.22 3.47 27.16
CA VAL A 119 -12.67 2.19 27.63
C VAL A 119 -11.18 2.18 27.32
N ASP A 120 -10.35 1.82 28.29
CA ASP A 120 -8.90 1.70 28.09
C ASP A 120 -8.47 0.28 27.66
N GLU A 121 -7.17 0.10 27.41
CA GLU A 121 -6.55 -1.19 27.05
C GLU A 121 -6.80 -2.33 28.07
N ARG A 122 -7.32 -2.03 29.27
CA ARG A 122 -7.65 -3.01 30.33
C ARG A 122 -9.15 -3.31 30.42
N GLY A 123 -9.98 -2.64 29.61
CA GLY A 123 -11.44 -2.72 29.72
C GLY A 123 -12.05 -1.82 30.80
N GLU A 124 -11.28 -0.95 31.46
CA GLU A 124 -11.81 -0.09 32.53
C GLU A 124 -12.58 1.10 31.95
N LYS A 125 -13.83 1.31 32.43
CA LYS A 125 -14.66 2.45 32.02
C LYS A 125 -14.17 3.75 32.67
N ARG A 126 -13.96 4.77 31.86
CA ARG A 126 -13.54 6.13 32.23
C ARG A 126 -14.52 7.18 31.68
N LYS A 127 -14.48 8.40 32.21
CA LYS A 127 -15.33 9.51 31.76
C LYS A 127 -14.79 10.09 30.46
N ALA A 128 -15.65 10.21 29.44
CA ALA A 128 -15.35 10.98 28.23
C ALA A 128 -15.32 12.49 28.55
N SER A 129 -14.21 13.16 28.22
CA SER A 129 -14.06 14.62 28.28
C SER A 129 -14.10 15.25 26.88
N ASP A 130 -14.27 16.57 26.82
CA ASP A 130 -14.35 17.30 25.54
C ASP A 130 -13.03 17.23 24.75
N ASP A 131 -11.89 17.24 25.44
CA ASP A 131 -10.57 17.04 24.82
C ASP A 131 -10.45 15.66 24.14
N LEU A 132 -10.99 14.61 24.77
CA LEU A 132 -11.02 13.27 24.20
C LEU A 132 -11.95 13.21 22.98
N TRP A 133 -13.05 13.96 22.96
CA TRP A 133 -13.91 14.07 21.77
C TRP A 133 -13.22 14.79 20.61
N LEU A 134 -12.44 15.84 20.88
CA LEU A 134 -11.62 16.53 19.87
C LEU A 134 -10.59 15.60 19.22
N GLU A 135 -9.85 14.85 20.05
CA GLU A 135 -8.91 13.82 19.58
C GLU A 135 -9.61 12.73 18.74
N THR A 136 -10.74 12.22 19.23
CA THR A 136 -11.52 11.15 18.58
C THR A 136 -12.08 11.59 17.23
N TYR A 137 -12.59 12.81 17.15
CA TYR A 137 -13.04 13.43 15.89
C TYR A 137 -11.89 13.49 14.87
N LEU A 138 -10.72 13.98 15.26
CA LEU A 138 -9.59 14.03 14.34
C LEU A 138 -9.16 12.62 13.89
N CYS A 139 -9.11 11.65 14.82
CA CYS A 139 -8.85 10.25 14.49
C CYS A 139 -9.90 9.65 13.55
N SER A 140 -11.19 9.95 13.69
CA SER A 140 -12.25 9.38 12.83
C SER A 140 -12.18 9.92 11.40
N VAL A 141 -11.85 11.21 11.22
CA VAL A 141 -11.61 11.81 9.89
C VAL A 141 -10.37 11.18 9.24
N LEU A 142 -9.26 11.05 9.97
CA LEU A 142 -8.03 10.42 9.45
C LEU A 142 -8.26 8.93 9.10
N ARG A 143 -8.99 8.19 9.94
CA ARG A 143 -9.41 6.81 9.61
C ARG A 143 -10.25 6.78 8.35
N ALA A 144 -11.23 7.66 8.17
CA ALA A 144 -12.04 7.67 6.96
C ALA A 144 -11.18 7.83 5.68
N TYR A 145 -10.18 8.71 5.69
CA TYR A 145 -9.22 8.84 4.57
C TYR A 145 -8.24 7.66 4.43
N SER A 146 -7.92 6.96 5.52
CA SER A 146 -7.05 5.77 5.51
C SER A 146 -7.78 4.50 5.05
N TYR A 147 -9.07 4.35 5.39
CA TYR A 147 -9.92 3.19 5.07
C TYR A 147 -10.81 3.36 3.83
N ALA A 148 -10.73 4.51 3.15
CA ALA A 148 -11.38 4.71 1.85
C ALA A 148 -10.57 4.04 0.72
N ASP A 149 -10.80 2.74 0.55
CA ASP A 149 -10.36 1.92 -0.58
C ASP A 149 -11.51 1.66 -1.57
N ASP A 150 -11.20 0.96 -2.66
CA ASP A 150 -12.14 0.52 -3.69
C ASP A 150 -12.90 -0.78 -3.33
N GLY A 151 -12.67 -1.31 -2.13
CA GLY A 151 -13.23 -2.57 -1.65
C GLY A 151 -12.63 -3.83 -2.29
N SER A 152 -11.56 -3.70 -3.09
CA SER A 152 -10.86 -4.83 -3.72
C SER A 152 -10.22 -5.78 -2.71
N GLY A 153 -9.81 -5.26 -1.54
CA GLY A 153 -8.94 -5.98 -0.61
C GLY A 153 -7.45 -5.85 -0.93
N ASP A 154 -7.07 -5.14 -2.00
CA ASP A 154 -5.67 -4.97 -2.36
C ASP A 154 -4.93 -4.04 -1.42
N SER A 155 -5.50 -2.88 -1.06
CA SER A 155 -4.78 -1.86 -0.27
C SER A 155 -4.95 -2.02 1.24
N ILE A 156 -6.00 -2.70 1.67
CA ILE A 156 -6.39 -2.98 3.05
C ILE A 156 -7.02 -4.36 3.05
N ARG A 157 -6.80 -5.17 4.09
CA ARG A 157 -7.52 -6.44 4.26
C ARG A 157 -9.02 -6.21 4.13
N LYS A 158 -9.72 -7.00 3.30
CA LYS A 158 -11.16 -6.85 3.07
C LYS A 158 -11.94 -7.05 4.37
N ILE A 159 -12.61 -6.00 4.84
CA ILE A 159 -13.50 -6.02 6.01
C ILE A 159 -14.94 -6.13 5.51
N VAL A 160 -15.68 -7.10 6.02
CA VAL A 160 -17.08 -7.33 5.64
C VAL A 160 -17.98 -6.26 6.26
N GLY A 161 -18.93 -5.73 5.50
CA GLY A 161 -19.97 -4.85 6.02
C GLY A 161 -19.50 -3.47 6.52
N VAL A 162 -18.41 -2.91 5.98
CA VAL A 162 -18.00 -1.52 6.30
C VAL A 162 -18.80 -0.51 5.49
N ARG A 163 -19.54 0.36 6.17
CA ARG A 163 -20.15 1.57 5.59
C ARG A 163 -19.13 2.71 5.61
N ARG A 164 -18.85 3.35 4.47
CA ARG A 164 -17.86 4.44 4.40
C ARG A 164 -18.54 5.74 4.00
N PHE A 165 -18.57 6.69 4.93
CA PHE A 165 -19.12 8.03 4.76
C PHE A 165 -18.04 9.06 4.45
N ASN A 166 -18.41 10.16 3.80
CA ASN A 166 -17.50 11.29 3.65
C ASN A 166 -17.48 12.13 4.95
N PRO A 167 -16.33 12.22 5.67
CA PRO A 167 -16.24 13.00 6.92
C PRO A 167 -16.33 14.52 6.73
N VAL A 168 -16.06 15.04 5.53
CA VAL A 168 -16.00 16.49 5.26
C VAL A 168 -16.82 16.80 4.01
N THR A 169 -18.07 17.20 4.23
CA THR A 169 -19.08 17.38 3.16
C THR A 169 -19.32 18.84 2.77
N ASN A 170 -18.83 19.79 3.57
CA ASN A 170 -19.03 21.23 3.36
C ASN A 170 -17.94 22.07 4.06
N THR A 171 -17.93 23.38 3.81
CA THR A 171 -16.96 24.32 4.36
C THR A 171 -17.02 24.47 5.89
N GLU A 172 -18.17 24.29 6.53
CA GLU A 172 -18.27 24.32 7.99
C GLU A 172 -17.55 23.10 8.61
N THR A 173 -17.76 21.90 8.03
CA THR A 173 -17.03 20.70 8.44
C THR A 173 -15.53 20.78 8.12
N GLU A 174 -15.13 21.45 7.03
CA GLU A 174 -13.72 21.76 6.74
C GLU A 174 -13.12 22.64 7.85
N HIS A 175 -13.80 23.73 8.23
CA HIS A 175 -13.32 24.62 9.29
C HIS A 175 -13.19 23.90 10.64
N ARG A 176 -14.12 22.99 10.99
CA ARG A 176 -14.00 22.16 12.19
C ARG A 176 -12.80 21.21 12.12
N PHE A 177 -12.63 20.50 11.00
CA PHE A 177 -11.50 19.58 10.77
C PHE A 177 -10.14 20.29 10.85
N LEU A 178 -9.96 21.42 10.14
CA LEU A 178 -8.70 22.15 10.14
C LEU A 178 -8.39 22.79 11.49
N ASN A 179 -9.40 23.22 12.26
CA ASN A 179 -9.21 23.72 13.62
C ASN A 179 -8.77 22.59 14.59
N ALA A 180 -9.41 21.42 14.53
CA ALA A 180 -8.98 20.25 15.32
C ALA A 180 -7.54 19.82 14.96
N ALA A 181 -7.23 19.81 13.66
CA ALA A 181 -5.89 19.51 13.17
C ALA A 181 -4.84 20.54 13.63
N GLU A 182 -5.18 21.84 13.68
CA GLU A 182 -4.29 22.88 14.20
C GLU A 182 -3.96 22.66 15.68
N GLN A 183 -4.99 22.45 16.51
CA GLN A 183 -4.83 22.28 17.96
C GLN A 183 -4.02 21.04 18.34
N LEU A 184 -4.16 19.95 17.58
CA LEU A 184 -3.50 18.67 17.85
C LEU A 184 -2.21 18.46 17.04
N PHE A 185 -1.81 19.42 16.20
CA PHE A 185 -0.72 19.27 15.22
C PHE A 185 0.59 18.74 15.84
N PHE A 186 1.08 19.39 16.90
CA PHE A 186 2.34 19.04 17.57
C PHE A 186 2.27 17.76 18.43
N ARG A 187 1.09 17.13 18.51
CA ARG A 187 0.91 15.78 19.05
C ARG A 187 0.72 14.74 17.94
N GLY A 188 0.64 15.14 16.66
CA GLY A 188 0.33 14.26 15.53
C GLY A 188 1.29 13.07 15.35
N TRP A 189 2.55 13.20 15.79
CA TRP A 189 3.52 12.11 15.82
C TRP A 189 3.08 10.91 16.70
N GLN A 190 2.21 11.14 17.69
CA GLN A 190 1.66 10.07 18.56
C GLN A 190 0.77 9.09 17.80
N LEU A 191 0.24 9.48 16.64
CA LEU A 191 -0.64 8.65 15.80
C LEU A 191 0.10 7.56 15.02
N GLY A 192 1.43 7.64 14.91
CA GLY A 192 2.22 6.81 13.98
C GLY A 192 2.43 7.47 12.61
N SER A 193 3.02 6.72 11.69
CA SER A 193 3.41 7.18 10.35
C SER A 193 3.25 6.07 9.31
N ASP A 194 3.27 6.43 8.02
CA ASP A 194 3.28 5.46 6.93
C ASP A 194 4.48 4.51 7.02
N SER A 195 4.29 3.24 6.64
CA SER A 195 5.29 2.13 6.63
C SER A 195 6.61 2.35 5.84
N ILE A 196 6.83 3.55 5.29
CA ILE A 196 8.06 3.98 4.61
C ILE A 196 8.88 4.98 5.45
N VAL A 197 8.33 5.45 6.57
CA VAL A 197 8.96 6.36 7.54
C VAL A 197 9.35 5.52 8.76
N GLN A 198 10.58 5.66 9.24
CA GLN A 198 11.04 4.89 10.40
C GLN A 198 10.56 5.51 11.72
N VAL A 199 10.71 6.83 11.85
CA VAL A 199 10.39 7.57 13.07
C VAL A 199 9.35 8.65 12.76
N PRO A 200 8.16 8.59 13.38
CA PRO A 200 7.17 9.66 13.26
C PRO A 200 7.73 11.00 13.75
N THR A 201 7.62 12.05 12.94
CA THR A 201 8.02 13.42 13.31
C THR A 201 6.81 14.36 13.27
N ASN A 202 6.97 15.64 13.62
CA ASN A 202 5.90 16.63 13.49
C ASN A 202 5.41 16.81 12.03
N VAL A 203 6.27 16.50 11.05
CA VAL A 203 6.00 16.69 9.62
C VAL A 203 5.84 15.39 8.82
N SER A 204 6.09 14.24 9.46
CA SER A 204 6.01 12.91 8.88
C SER A 204 5.22 11.98 9.82
N ASN A 205 3.90 12.08 9.78
CA ASN A 205 2.94 11.29 10.57
C ASN A 205 1.58 11.18 9.87
N HIS A 206 0.69 10.32 10.39
CA HIS A 206 -0.64 10.10 9.79
C HIS A 206 -1.54 11.34 9.71
N LEU A 207 -1.43 12.29 10.65
CA LEU A 207 -2.14 13.57 10.56
C LEU A 207 -1.65 14.38 9.36
N THR A 208 -0.34 14.48 9.16
CA THR A 208 0.24 15.21 8.02
C THR A 208 -0.06 14.53 6.67
N THR A 209 0.01 13.20 6.60
CA THR A 209 -0.38 12.44 5.39
C THR A 209 -1.87 12.64 5.10
N GLY A 210 -2.73 12.57 6.12
CA GLY A 210 -4.17 12.79 5.99
C GLY A 210 -4.54 14.22 5.55
N LEU A 211 -3.87 15.24 6.10
CA LEU A 211 -4.04 16.64 5.68
C LEU A 211 -3.61 16.87 4.22
N LEU A 212 -2.44 16.35 3.82
CA LEU A 212 -1.98 16.46 2.43
C LEU A 212 -2.93 15.74 1.47
N LYS A 213 -3.38 14.52 1.81
CA LYS A 213 -4.37 13.77 1.02
C LYS A 213 -5.71 14.50 0.94
N TYR A 214 -6.18 15.13 2.02
CA TYR A 214 -7.39 15.97 2.03
C TYR A 214 -7.25 17.15 1.05
N LEU A 215 -6.15 17.88 1.11
CA LEU A 215 -5.89 19.07 0.28
C LEU A 215 -5.75 18.70 -1.20
N GLU A 216 -5.01 17.63 -1.53
CA GLU A 216 -4.86 17.10 -2.89
C GLU A 216 -6.18 16.57 -3.47
N THR A 217 -7.00 15.93 -2.64
CA THR A 217 -8.33 15.42 -3.06
C THR A 217 -9.29 16.57 -3.36
N THR A 218 -9.39 17.54 -2.46
CA THR A 218 -10.42 18.60 -2.50
C THR A 218 -10.00 19.86 -3.28
N GLY A 219 -8.70 20.05 -3.54
CA GLY A 219 -8.17 21.26 -4.18
C GLY A 219 -8.14 22.50 -3.26
N ARG A 220 -8.37 22.33 -1.94
CA ARG A 220 -8.49 23.43 -0.96
C ARG A 220 -7.14 24.02 -0.53
N TYR A 221 -6.24 24.24 -1.48
CA TYR A 221 -4.85 24.62 -1.23
C TYR A 221 -4.72 25.92 -0.43
N THR A 222 -5.57 26.92 -0.66
CA THR A 222 -5.58 28.17 0.13
C THR A 222 -5.87 27.93 1.61
N SER A 223 -6.79 27.02 1.96
CA SER A 223 -7.04 26.63 3.34
C SER A 223 -5.80 25.99 3.98
N GLY A 224 -5.14 25.10 3.24
CA GLY A 224 -3.90 24.43 3.68
C GLY A 224 -2.70 25.37 3.83
N ILE A 225 -2.52 26.32 2.89
CA ILE A 225 -1.48 27.35 2.96
C ILE A 225 -1.66 28.20 4.22
N ASN A 226 -2.88 28.66 4.51
CA ASN A 226 -3.15 29.45 5.72
C ASN A 226 -2.89 28.67 7.02
N LEU A 227 -3.27 27.38 7.06
CA LEU A 227 -3.00 26.50 8.19
C LEU A 227 -1.49 26.31 8.42
N PHE A 228 -0.74 25.97 7.36
CA PHE A 228 0.69 25.70 7.49
C PHE A 228 1.54 26.98 7.65
N GLU A 229 1.12 28.13 7.12
CA GLU A 229 1.72 29.45 7.47
C GLU A 229 1.60 29.72 8.97
N LYS A 230 0.41 29.51 9.55
CA LYS A 230 0.18 29.70 11.00
C LYS A 230 1.01 28.74 11.84
N LEU A 231 1.05 27.46 11.48
CA LEU A 231 1.85 26.45 12.19
C LEU A 231 3.37 26.66 12.03
N ARG A 232 3.82 27.19 10.88
CA ARG A 232 5.24 27.54 10.63
C ARG A 232 5.79 28.57 11.61
N THR A 233 4.94 29.43 12.18
CA THR A 233 5.35 30.38 13.23
C THR A 233 5.80 29.69 14.53
N GLN A 234 5.41 28.42 14.75
CA GLN A 234 5.75 27.62 15.93
C GLN A 234 6.88 26.62 15.66
N SER A 235 6.97 26.04 14.45
CA SER A 235 8.10 25.20 14.03
C SER A 235 8.49 25.43 12.57
N VAL A 236 9.78 25.64 12.33
CA VAL A 236 10.35 25.88 10.99
C VAL A 236 10.21 24.64 10.09
N GLU A 237 10.22 23.43 10.66
CA GLU A 237 10.06 22.12 9.96
C GLU A 237 8.82 22.10 9.04
N VAL A 238 7.73 22.74 9.50
CA VAL A 238 6.43 22.83 8.82
C VAL A 238 6.52 23.53 7.45
N ALA A 239 7.59 24.28 7.18
CA ALA A 239 7.88 24.84 5.86
C ALA A 239 7.93 23.77 4.75
N SER A 240 8.32 22.53 5.07
CA SER A 240 8.26 21.40 4.14
C SER A 240 6.83 21.07 3.69
N LEU A 241 5.87 21.06 4.62
CA LEU A 241 4.45 20.84 4.34
C LEU A 241 3.84 22.03 3.60
N LEU A 242 4.14 23.25 4.03
CA LEU A 242 3.70 24.48 3.36
C LEU A 242 4.12 24.50 1.88
N ALA A 243 5.39 24.17 1.61
CA ALA A 243 5.90 24.11 0.25
C ALA A 243 5.25 22.99 -0.59
N LYS A 244 5.00 21.81 -0.01
CA LYS A 244 4.23 20.74 -0.70
C LYS A 244 2.86 21.22 -1.14
N VAL A 245 2.11 21.91 -0.27
CA VAL A 245 0.79 22.47 -0.62
C VAL A 245 0.89 23.60 -1.65
N MET A 246 1.88 24.49 -1.54
CA MET A 246 2.13 25.52 -2.55
C MET A 246 2.44 24.90 -3.93
N PHE A 247 3.21 23.82 -3.99
CA PHE A 247 3.48 23.10 -5.24
C PHE A 247 2.24 22.41 -5.82
N MET A 248 1.37 21.83 -4.98
CA MET A 248 0.07 21.30 -5.40
C MET A 248 -0.86 22.40 -5.94
N GLY A 249 -0.85 23.58 -5.33
CA GLY A 249 -1.59 24.76 -5.77
C GLY A 249 -0.93 25.60 -6.88
N HIS A 250 0.11 25.07 -7.54
CA HIS A 250 0.88 25.74 -8.60
C HIS A 250 1.61 27.05 -8.20
N GLU A 251 1.72 27.37 -6.91
CA GLU A 251 2.50 28.50 -6.38
C GLU A 251 4.00 28.18 -6.23
N GLU A 252 4.62 27.71 -7.31
CA GLU A 252 5.98 27.15 -7.29
C GLU A 252 7.04 28.14 -6.81
N VAL A 253 6.95 29.40 -7.23
CA VAL A 253 7.89 30.47 -6.85
C VAL A 253 7.79 30.79 -5.36
N SER A 254 6.58 30.73 -4.79
CA SER A 254 6.35 30.90 -3.35
C SER A 254 6.95 29.74 -2.57
N GLY A 255 6.65 28.49 -2.98
CA GLY A 255 7.16 27.28 -2.32
C GLY A 255 8.69 27.19 -2.30
N VAL A 256 9.35 27.50 -3.43
CA VAL A 256 10.83 27.54 -3.49
C VAL A 256 11.42 28.63 -2.58
N LYS A 257 10.81 29.82 -2.51
CA LYS A 257 11.24 30.90 -1.60
C LYS A 257 11.10 30.50 -0.14
N VAL A 258 9.98 29.86 0.23
CA VAL A 258 9.74 29.35 1.59
C VAL A 258 10.81 28.33 1.98
N LEU A 259 11.08 27.33 1.13
CA LEU A 259 12.12 26.33 1.39
C LEU A 259 13.51 26.97 1.51
N TYR A 260 13.85 27.92 0.63
CA TYR A 260 15.13 28.63 0.70
C TYR A 260 15.31 29.40 2.02
N GLN A 261 14.31 30.18 2.44
CA GLN A 261 14.34 30.95 3.69
C GLN A 261 14.38 30.05 4.94
N SER A 262 13.71 28.91 4.91
CA SER A 262 13.70 27.95 6.03
C SER A 262 15.01 27.16 6.11
N LEU A 263 15.56 26.68 4.99
CA LEU A 263 16.86 26.01 4.95
C LEU A 263 18.04 26.94 5.30
N GLN A 264 17.90 28.26 5.19
CA GLN A 264 18.88 29.19 5.77
C GLN A 264 18.93 29.13 7.31
N GLN A 265 17.84 28.74 7.96
CA GLN A 265 17.74 28.59 9.42
C GLN A 265 18.07 27.16 9.86
N THR A 266 17.61 26.15 9.11
CA THR A 266 17.84 24.72 9.37
C THR A 266 18.43 24.02 8.14
N PRO A 267 19.75 24.15 7.87
CA PRO A 267 20.36 23.72 6.60
C PRO A 267 20.38 22.21 6.31
N MET A 268 20.21 21.39 7.35
CA MET A 268 20.24 19.92 7.28
C MET A 268 18.88 19.30 7.62
N ASP A 269 17.76 19.99 7.37
CA ASP A 269 16.44 19.38 7.46
C ASP A 269 16.20 18.44 6.26
N TYR A 270 16.18 17.14 6.53
CA TYR A 270 16.08 16.12 5.48
C TYR A 270 14.75 16.16 4.71
N VAL A 271 13.65 16.61 5.35
CA VAL A 271 12.31 16.63 4.75
C VAL A 271 12.15 17.81 3.79
N MET A 272 12.69 18.98 4.13
CA MET A 272 12.80 20.13 3.22
C MET A 272 13.72 19.80 2.04
N LEU A 273 14.85 19.15 2.28
CA LEU A 273 15.78 18.73 1.22
C LEU A 273 15.17 17.67 0.28
N ASP A 274 14.43 16.67 0.81
CA ASP A 274 13.66 15.72 -0.01
C ASP A 274 12.59 16.42 -0.83
N THR A 275 11.88 17.40 -0.23
CA THR A 275 10.84 18.18 -0.91
C THR A 275 11.43 19.01 -2.07
N GLN A 276 12.65 19.56 -1.91
CA GLN A 276 13.37 20.20 -3.01
C GLN A 276 13.81 19.20 -4.09
N ALA A 277 14.35 18.04 -3.70
CA ALA A 277 14.80 17.00 -4.62
C ALA A 277 13.63 16.44 -5.46
N ASP A 278 12.48 16.17 -4.85
CA ASP A 278 11.24 15.74 -5.52
C ASP A 278 10.75 16.77 -6.54
N PHE A 279 10.71 18.05 -6.15
CA PHE A 279 10.31 19.15 -7.03
C PHE A 279 11.25 19.29 -8.24
N LEU A 280 12.56 19.27 -8.00
CA LEU A 280 13.58 19.36 -9.05
C LEU A 280 13.55 18.15 -9.99
N LEU A 281 13.39 16.94 -9.46
CA LEU A 281 13.24 15.71 -10.23
C LEU A 281 11.99 15.77 -11.15
N LYS A 282 10.83 16.14 -10.60
CA LYS A 282 9.59 16.33 -11.38
C LYS A 282 9.73 17.42 -12.45
N LYS A 283 10.54 18.46 -12.21
CA LYS A 283 10.86 19.52 -13.18
C LYS A 283 11.91 19.10 -14.21
N ALA A 284 12.81 18.19 -13.90
CA ALA A 284 13.76 17.62 -14.84
C ALA A 284 13.06 16.69 -15.85
N LEU A 285 12.16 15.83 -15.37
CA LEU A 285 11.37 14.92 -16.22
C LEU A 285 10.41 15.66 -17.18
N LYS A 286 10.09 16.93 -16.89
CA LYS A 286 9.28 17.83 -17.74
C LYS A 286 10.12 18.90 -18.47
N ALA A 287 11.44 18.77 -18.53
CA ALA A 287 12.30 19.73 -19.23
C ALA A 287 12.22 19.54 -20.75
N GLU A 288 12.12 20.66 -21.49
CA GLU A 288 12.04 20.66 -22.95
C GLU A 288 13.38 20.37 -23.63
N THR A 289 14.50 20.75 -23.00
CA THR A 289 15.86 20.59 -23.53
C THR A 289 16.70 19.68 -22.63
N PRO A 290 17.61 18.87 -23.20
CA PRO A 290 18.43 17.93 -22.43
C PRO A 290 19.39 18.66 -21.46
N GLU A 291 19.86 19.85 -21.79
CA GLU A 291 20.75 20.64 -20.93
C GLU A 291 20.02 21.08 -19.65
N LEU A 292 18.76 21.53 -19.76
CA LEU A 292 17.93 21.87 -18.60
C LEU A 292 17.53 20.63 -17.79
N LYS A 293 17.37 19.45 -18.43
CA LYS A 293 17.21 18.17 -17.70
C LYS A 293 18.45 17.91 -16.85
N GLU A 294 19.65 17.96 -17.45
CA GLU A 294 20.92 17.67 -16.77
C GLU A 294 21.21 18.65 -15.63
N GLU A 295 21.01 19.96 -15.83
CA GLU A 295 21.20 20.99 -14.79
C GLU A 295 20.26 20.76 -13.59
N ARG A 296 18.97 20.49 -13.86
CA ARG A 296 17.97 20.22 -12.80
C ARG A 296 18.27 18.92 -12.06
N LEU A 297 18.77 17.89 -12.74
CA LEU A 297 19.18 16.64 -12.09
C LEU A 297 20.43 16.82 -11.22
N LYS A 298 21.42 17.59 -11.65
CA LYS A 298 22.58 17.95 -10.82
C LYS A 298 22.18 18.71 -9.55
N MET A 299 21.21 19.63 -9.65
CA MET A 299 20.64 20.29 -8.47
C MET A 299 19.86 19.30 -7.58
N ALA A 300 19.02 18.44 -8.16
CA ALA A 300 18.27 17.42 -7.42
C ALA A 300 19.21 16.46 -6.66
N LEU A 301 20.31 16.06 -7.29
CA LEU A 301 21.34 15.21 -6.71
C LEU A 301 21.98 15.87 -5.48
N GLY A 302 22.37 17.15 -5.58
CA GLY A 302 22.92 17.90 -4.46
C GLY A 302 21.96 18.09 -3.27
N CYS A 303 20.64 18.14 -3.53
CA CYS A 303 19.62 18.12 -2.47
C CYS A 303 19.44 16.72 -1.87
N ALA A 304 19.35 15.68 -2.71
CA ALA A 304 19.12 14.30 -2.28
C ALA A 304 20.31 13.74 -1.47
N ASP A 305 21.54 13.95 -1.92
CA ASP A 305 22.77 13.54 -1.22
C ASP A 305 22.83 14.14 0.20
N ARG A 306 22.57 15.44 0.34
CA ARG A 306 22.48 16.12 1.64
C ARG A 306 21.33 15.59 2.50
N SER A 307 20.18 15.27 1.91
CA SER A 307 19.05 14.65 2.63
C SER A 307 19.44 13.28 3.20
N THR A 308 20.14 12.46 2.42
CA THR A 308 20.68 11.15 2.86
C THR A 308 21.74 11.29 3.94
N ILE A 309 22.63 12.28 3.86
CA ILE A 309 23.61 12.58 4.92
C ILE A 309 22.92 13.05 6.21
N ALA A 310 21.85 13.83 6.09
CA ALA A 310 21.09 14.34 7.24
C ALA A 310 20.26 13.25 7.95
N ALA A 311 19.66 12.33 7.21
CA ALA A 311 18.87 11.21 7.74
C ALA A 311 19.22 9.89 7.02
N PRO A 312 20.36 9.25 7.38
CA PRO A 312 20.82 8.02 6.74
C PRO A 312 20.04 6.77 7.19
N SER A 313 19.24 6.85 8.25
CA SER A 313 18.39 5.74 8.70
C SER A 313 17.01 5.71 8.04
N GLU A 314 16.59 6.79 7.38
CA GLU A 314 15.26 6.91 6.76
C GLU A 314 15.26 6.38 5.32
N PHE A 315 14.34 5.47 4.99
CA PHE A 315 14.23 4.89 3.64
C PHE A 315 13.98 5.94 2.55
N GLY A 316 13.20 6.98 2.88
CA GLY A 316 12.77 7.99 1.92
C GLY A 316 13.93 8.74 1.25
N THR A 317 15.00 9.04 1.99
CA THR A 317 16.15 9.82 1.50
C THR A 317 16.96 9.01 0.49
N TRP A 318 17.32 7.76 0.82
CA TRP A 318 17.99 6.82 -0.08
C TRP A 318 17.14 6.50 -1.32
N ALA A 319 15.84 6.26 -1.14
CA ALA A 319 14.93 6.01 -2.27
C ALA A 319 14.86 7.21 -3.22
N ARG A 320 14.89 8.45 -2.70
CA ARG A 320 14.96 9.67 -3.51
C ARG A 320 16.26 9.76 -4.30
N LEU A 321 17.38 9.52 -3.62
CA LEU A 321 18.71 9.55 -4.23
C LEU A 321 18.84 8.52 -5.35
N ALA A 322 18.33 7.30 -5.15
CA ALA A 322 18.26 6.28 -6.19
C ALA A 322 17.41 6.74 -7.39
N GLN A 323 16.23 7.33 -7.16
CA GLN A 323 15.39 7.88 -8.23
C GLN A 323 16.08 8.99 -9.04
N VAL A 324 16.90 9.83 -8.40
CA VAL A 324 17.68 10.86 -9.10
C VAL A 324 18.75 10.21 -10.00
N TYR A 325 19.50 9.22 -9.50
CA TYR A 325 20.47 8.48 -10.32
C TYR A 325 19.79 7.72 -11.49
N VAL A 326 18.62 7.12 -11.28
CA VAL A 326 17.80 6.47 -12.33
C VAL A 326 17.30 7.47 -13.40
N ALA A 327 17.10 8.75 -13.03
CA ALA A 327 16.75 9.81 -13.98
C ALA A 327 17.97 10.44 -14.68
N MET A 328 19.15 10.34 -14.06
CA MET A 328 20.46 10.67 -14.64
C MET A 328 21.05 9.57 -15.52
N GLU A 329 20.42 8.38 -15.56
CA GLU A 329 20.87 7.22 -16.32
C GLU A 329 22.22 6.66 -15.82
N ASP A 330 22.53 6.91 -14.54
CA ASP A 330 23.69 6.39 -13.82
C ASP A 330 23.28 5.13 -13.03
N TRP A 331 23.30 4.01 -13.73
CA TRP A 331 22.74 2.74 -13.24
C TRP A 331 23.59 2.08 -12.14
N GLU A 332 24.91 2.28 -12.16
CA GLU A 332 25.83 1.70 -11.18
C GLU A 332 25.65 2.38 -9.81
N ASN A 333 25.58 3.71 -9.78
CA ASN A 333 25.27 4.43 -8.54
C ASN A 333 23.81 4.21 -8.12
N ALA A 334 22.84 4.21 -9.04
CA ALA A 334 21.45 3.90 -8.71
C ALA A 334 21.30 2.55 -7.99
N LEU A 335 21.94 1.49 -8.50
CA LEU A 335 21.88 0.16 -7.89
C LEU A 335 22.63 0.10 -6.54
N THR A 336 23.77 0.77 -6.45
CA THR A 336 24.57 0.90 -5.21
C THR A 336 23.79 1.58 -4.08
N ILE A 337 23.11 2.68 -4.40
CA ILE A 337 22.27 3.43 -3.46
C ILE A 337 21.04 2.61 -3.09
N LEU A 338 20.40 1.92 -4.05
CA LEU A 338 19.26 1.04 -3.78
C LEU A 338 19.63 -0.08 -2.80
N ASN A 339 20.80 -0.72 -2.96
CA ASN A 339 21.31 -1.72 -2.02
C ASN A 339 21.63 -1.15 -0.63
N SER A 340 21.87 0.15 -0.54
CA SER A 340 22.16 0.85 0.72
C SER A 340 20.89 1.36 1.44
N CYS A 341 19.70 1.19 0.84
CA CYS A 341 18.43 1.61 1.45
C CYS A 341 18.14 0.84 2.76
N PRO A 342 17.83 1.53 3.87
CA PRO A 342 17.35 0.88 5.08
C PRO A 342 15.93 0.34 4.85
N MET A 343 15.72 -0.96 5.12
CA MET A 343 14.45 -1.64 4.86
C MET A 343 13.69 -1.90 6.16
N PHE A 344 12.42 -1.51 6.18
CA PHE A 344 11.54 -1.67 7.35
C PHE A 344 10.52 -2.79 7.13
N THR A 345 10.21 -3.52 8.19
CA THR A 345 9.07 -4.46 8.22
C THR A 345 7.78 -3.68 8.05
N TYR A 346 7.01 -4.02 7.01
CA TYR A 346 5.71 -3.40 6.79
C TYR A 346 4.75 -3.77 7.93
N GLN A 347 4.16 -2.74 8.55
CA GLN A 347 3.11 -2.86 9.55
C GLN A 347 1.75 -2.73 8.85
N ASP A 348 0.86 -3.69 9.07
CA ASP A 348 -0.49 -3.66 8.51
C ASP A 348 -1.40 -2.69 9.26
N LYS A 349 -2.43 -2.21 8.57
CA LYS A 349 -3.48 -1.38 9.19
C LYS A 349 -4.31 -2.22 10.16
N ASP A 350 -4.60 -1.64 11.33
CA ASP A 350 -5.45 -2.22 12.37
C ASP A 350 -6.79 -2.74 11.79
N SER A 351 -6.91 -4.06 11.62
CA SER A 351 -8.13 -4.68 11.09
C SER A 351 -8.98 -5.25 12.22
N PRO A 352 -10.32 -5.15 12.18
CA PRO A 352 -11.19 -5.77 13.18
C PRO A 352 -10.91 -7.27 13.30
N LEU A 353 -10.63 -7.74 14.51
CA LEU A 353 -10.56 -9.15 14.87
C LEU A 353 -11.90 -9.50 15.51
N MET A 354 -12.81 -10.10 14.74
CA MET A 354 -14.17 -10.44 15.16
C MET A 354 -14.39 -11.94 15.18
N PRO A 355 -15.28 -12.46 16.06
CA PRO A 355 -15.80 -13.82 15.98
C PRO A 355 -16.46 -14.11 14.63
N GLU A 356 -16.58 -15.40 14.29
CA GLU A 356 -17.29 -15.81 13.08
C GLU A 356 -18.78 -15.48 13.22
N PRO A 357 -19.36 -14.65 12.33
CA PRO A 357 -20.75 -14.24 12.44
C PRO A 357 -21.69 -15.41 12.14
N ARG A 358 -22.76 -15.51 12.93
CA ARG A 358 -23.80 -16.54 12.78
C ARG A 358 -24.54 -16.47 11.45
N ASP A 359 -24.79 -15.25 10.98
CA ASP A 359 -25.44 -14.94 9.70
C ASP A 359 -24.94 -13.58 9.18
N VAL A 360 -24.89 -13.42 7.86
CA VAL A 360 -24.29 -12.25 7.19
C VAL A 360 -25.27 -11.69 6.17
N HIS A 361 -26.00 -10.65 6.57
CA HIS A 361 -26.98 -9.97 5.71
C HIS A 361 -26.33 -8.79 4.99
N LEU A 362 -26.14 -8.92 3.68
CA LEU A 362 -25.57 -7.87 2.81
C LEU A 362 -26.62 -7.37 1.79
N PRO A 363 -27.54 -6.47 2.20
CA PRO A 363 -28.59 -5.97 1.32
C PRO A 363 -28.02 -5.09 0.21
N THR A 364 -28.68 -5.10 -0.95
CA THR A 364 -28.33 -4.28 -2.12
C THR A 364 -29.33 -3.15 -2.31
N LEU A 365 -28.86 -1.93 -2.55
CA LEU A 365 -29.75 -0.80 -2.83
C LEU A 365 -30.29 -0.93 -4.27
N PRO A 366 -31.61 -0.77 -4.49
CA PRO A 366 -32.17 -0.68 -5.84
C PRO A 366 -31.48 0.39 -6.71
N GLU A 367 -31.11 1.52 -6.11
CA GLU A 367 -30.40 2.65 -6.72
C GLU A 367 -28.94 2.33 -7.06
N THR A 368 -28.41 1.18 -6.66
CA THR A 368 -27.06 0.71 -7.01
C THR A 368 -27.06 -0.41 -8.05
N ARG A 369 -28.25 -0.87 -8.49
CA ARG A 369 -28.34 -1.97 -9.43
C ARG A 369 -27.93 -1.54 -10.83
N LEU A 370 -26.99 -2.28 -11.40
CA LEU A 370 -26.56 -2.19 -12.78
C LEU A 370 -26.17 -3.58 -13.29
N ASP A 371 -26.84 -4.07 -14.33
CA ASP A 371 -26.68 -5.45 -14.81
C ASP A 371 -25.23 -5.79 -15.23
N GLU A 372 -24.45 -4.81 -15.70
CA GLU A 372 -23.01 -4.97 -16.01
C GLU A 372 -22.14 -5.25 -14.76
N ILE A 373 -22.61 -4.88 -13.56
CA ILE A 373 -21.89 -5.00 -12.29
C ILE A 373 -22.47 -6.13 -11.41
N ASP A 374 -23.80 -6.28 -11.39
CA ASP A 374 -24.51 -7.28 -10.59
C ASP A 374 -24.66 -8.64 -11.29
N SER A 375 -24.14 -8.80 -12.51
CA SER A 375 -24.07 -10.10 -13.18
C SER A 375 -23.14 -11.03 -12.39
N GLU A 376 -23.75 -11.94 -11.61
CA GLU A 376 -22.99 -13.00 -10.96
C GLU A 376 -22.18 -13.77 -12.01
N PRO A 377 -20.90 -14.11 -11.73
CA PRO A 377 -20.17 -15.02 -12.59
C PRO A 377 -20.95 -16.33 -12.61
N GLU A 378 -21.44 -16.74 -13.80
CA GLU A 378 -22.07 -18.06 -13.96
C GLU A 378 -21.11 -19.10 -13.35
N SER A 379 -21.53 -19.81 -12.30
CA SER A 379 -20.63 -20.63 -11.47
C SER A 379 -19.98 -21.80 -12.24
N ARG A 380 -20.35 -21.97 -13.52
CA ARG A 380 -19.71 -22.83 -14.52
C ARG A 380 -18.32 -22.32 -14.96
N TYR A 381 -18.01 -21.05 -14.70
CA TYR A 381 -16.75 -20.37 -15.02
C TYR A 381 -15.95 -19.94 -13.79
N SER A 382 -15.97 -20.75 -12.72
CA SER A 382 -14.84 -20.80 -11.79
C SER A 382 -13.65 -21.48 -12.49
N GLU A 383 -13.19 -20.90 -13.60
CA GLU A 383 -12.07 -21.39 -14.41
C GLU A 383 -10.81 -21.38 -13.54
N GLN A 384 -10.12 -22.52 -13.47
CA GLN A 384 -8.90 -22.64 -12.68
C GLN A 384 -7.83 -21.68 -13.22
N VAL A 385 -7.56 -20.61 -12.46
CA VAL A 385 -6.45 -19.69 -12.72
C VAL A 385 -5.13 -20.47 -12.65
N ASP A 386 -4.24 -20.23 -13.60
CA ASP A 386 -2.93 -20.87 -13.65
C ASP A 386 -2.15 -20.64 -12.32
N PRO A 387 -1.72 -21.70 -11.60
CA PRO A 387 -0.97 -21.58 -10.35
C PRO A 387 0.33 -20.75 -10.46
N SER A 388 0.90 -20.62 -11.66
CA SER A 388 2.06 -19.75 -11.91
C SER A 388 1.72 -18.25 -11.87
N LEU A 389 0.46 -17.87 -12.11
CA LEU A 389 -0.03 -16.49 -11.98
C LEU A 389 -0.38 -16.15 -10.53
N LEU A 390 -0.95 -17.11 -9.79
CA LEU A 390 -1.28 -16.95 -8.37
C LEU A 390 -0.03 -16.92 -7.46
N SER A 391 1.07 -17.55 -7.88
CA SER A 391 2.31 -17.60 -7.10
C SER A 391 3.25 -16.40 -7.30
N LEU A 392 2.84 -15.37 -8.06
CA LEU A 392 3.62 -14.15 -8.30
C LEU A 392 3.85 -13.31 -7.03
N ARG A 393 5.01 -13.51 -6.39
CA ARG A 393 5.39 -12.86 -5.13
C ARG A 393 5.44 -11.34 -5.20
N ALA A 394 5.69 -10.76 -6.37
CA ALA A 394 5.73 -9.30 -6.55
C ALA A 394 4.40 -8.60 -6.19
N ALA A 395 3.27 -9.30 -6.32
CA ALA A 395 1.95 -8.75 -6.03
C ALA A 395 1.70 -8.51 -4.53
N SER A 396 2.39 -9.23 -3.64
CA SER A 396 2.20 -9.10 -2.19
C SER A 396 3.09 -8.04 -1.54
N TYR A 397 4.09 -7.48 -2.23
CA TYR A 397 5.02 -6.50 -1.65
C TYR A 397 4.32 -5.22 -1.16
N ARG A 398 4.77 -4.73 0.00
CA ARG A 398 4.28 -3.53 0.69
C ARG A 398 5.43 -2.66 1.19
N GLY A 399 5.10 -1.47 1.69
CA GLY A 399 6.06 -0.53 2.30
C GLY A 399 7.31 -0.27 1.44
N THR A 400 8.46 -0.31 2.10
CA THR A 400 9.79 -0.10 1.49
C THR A 400 10.06 -1.06 0.33
N PHE A 401 9.76 -2.36 0.47
CA PHE A 401 9.97 -3.40 -0.57
C PHE A 401 9.22 -3.09 -1.86
N LYS A 402 7.95 -2.67 -1.79
CA LYS A 402 7.18 -2.28 -2.98
C LYS A 402 7.83 -1.11 -3.72
N LYS A 403 8.34 -0.12 -2.98
CA LYS A 403 8.95 1.07 -3.57
C LYS A 403 10.36 0.80 -4.13
N ALA A 404 11.16 -0.02 -3.45
CA ALA A 404 12.44 -0.51 -3.96
C ALA A 404 12.25 -1.34 -5.25
N TYR A 405 11.28 -2.26 -5.26
CA TYR A 405 10.93 -3.05 -6.44
C TYR A 405 10.49 -2.16 -7.62
N SER A 406 9.70 -1.11 -7.38
CA SER A 406 9.31 -0.15 -8.43
C SER A 406 10.49 0.62 -9.03
N ILE A 407 11.54 0.91 -8.25
CA ILE A 407 12.77 1.54 -8.78
C ILE A 407 13.54 0.51 -9.63
N LEU A 408 13.61 -0.75 -9.17
CA LEU A 408 14.24 -1.84 -9.93
C LEU A 408 13.51 -2.14 -11.25
N THR A 409 12.17 -2.12 -11.28
CA THR A 409 11.41 -2.29 -12.54
C THR A 409 11.57 -1.07 -13.47
N GLU A 410 11.66 0.15 -12.94
CA GLU A 410 11.97 1.36 -13.74
C GLU A 410 13.37 1.29 -14.37
N MET A 411 14.38 0.81 -13.65
CA MET A 411 15.70 0.57 -14.24
C MET A 411 15.60 -0.49 -15.35
N THR A 412 14.96 -1.62 -15.05
CA THR A 412 14.84 -2.74 -15.98
C THR A 412 14.13 -2.36 -17.29
N SER A 413 13.08 -1.54 -17.22
CA SER A 413 12.33 -1.09 -18.41
C SER A 413 13.14 -0.19 -19.34
N LYS A 414 14.20 0.47 -18.83
CA LYS A 414 15.08 1.36 -19.61
C LYS A 414 16.31 0.65 -20.19
N ILE A 415 16.95 -0.25 -19.43
CA ILE A 415 18.22 -0.91 -19.86
C ILE A 415 18.08 -2.38 -20.26
N GLY A 416 16.97 -3.04 -19.91
CA GLY A 416 16.77 -4.46 -20.11
C GLY A 416 17.49 -5.35 -19.09
N TRP A 417 17.03 -6.60 -19.00
CA TRP A 417 17.47 -7.58 -18.00
C TRP A 417 18.99 -7.89 -18.07
N ASP A 418 19.51 -8.21 -19.26
CA ASP A 418 20.90 -8.64 -19.41
C ASP A 418 21.91 -7.52 -19.06
N GLN A 419 21.56 -6.27 -19.35
CA GLN A 419 22.41 -5.13 -19.00
C GLN A 419 22.36 -4.85 -17.49
N LEU A 420 21.18 -4.98 -16.88
CA LEU A 420 21.02 -4.89 -15.42
C LEU A 420 21.82 -5.98 -14.70
N LEU A 421 21.85 -7.22 -15.22
CA LEU A 421 22.69 -8.29 -14.68
C LEU A 421 24.19 -8.00 -14.78
N LYS A 422 24.66 -7.41 -15.90
CA LYS A 422 26.07 -6.98 -16.02
C LYS A 422 26.43 -5.93 -14.99
N ILE A 423 25.57 -4.91 -14.82
CA ILE A 423 25.74 -3.87 -13.79
C ILE A 423 25.75 -4.51 -12.39
N ARG A 424 24.84 -5.45 -12.12
CA ARG A 424 24.82 -6.22 -10.86
C ARG A 424 26.14 -6.94 -10.61
N SER A 425 26.70 -7.64 -11.60
CA SER A 425 27.99 -8.33 -11.49
C SER A 425 29.21 -7.41 -11.42
N ASN A 426 29.10 -6.18 -11.95
CA ASN A 426 30.16 -5.17 -11.85
C ASN A 426 30.22 -4.55 -10.46
N VAL A 427 29.06 -4.22 -9.89
CA VAL A 427 28.93 -3.48 -8.62
C VAL A 427 28.97 -4.41 -7.40
N PHE A 428 28.44 -5.64 -7.51
CA PHE A 428 28.29 -6.54 -6.38
C PHE A 428 29.10 -7.84 -6.46
N VAL A 429 29.39 -8.38 -5.28
CA VAL A 429 29.73 -9.78 -5.02
C VAL A 429 28.55 -10.43 -4.28
N MET A 430 28.24 -11.68 -4.62
CA MET A 430 27.17 -12.45 -3.98
C MET A 430 27.66 -13.06 -2.65
N GLU A 431 26.76 -13.29 -1.68
CA GLU A 431 27.20 -13.76 -0.35
C GLU A 431 27.89 -15.13 -0.41
N ASP A 432 27.46 -16.04 -1.28
CA ASP A 432 28.07 -17.36 -1.42
C ASP A 432 29.43 -17.30 -2.14
N GLU A 433 29.63 -16.38 -3.08
CA GLU A 433 30.94 -16.07 -3.67
C GLU A 433 31.89 -15.56 -2.57
N TYR A 434 31.48 -14.55 -1.82
CA TYR A 434 32.25 -13.96 -0.72
C TYR A 434 32.59 -14.98 0.38
N ARG A 435 31.67 -15.89 0.70
CA ARG A 435 31.89 -16.97 1.69
C ARG A 435 32.87 -18.02 1.18
N THR A 436 32.72 -18.45 -0.07
CA THR A 436 33.57 -19.49 -0.69
C THR A 436 34.98 -18.97 -0.85
N GLU A 437 35.17 -17.78 -1.43
CA GLU A 437 36.48 -17.13 -1.55
C GLU A 437 37.12 -16.85 -0.19
N LYS A 438 36.34 -16.50 0.86
CA LYS A 438 36.89 -16.36 2.21
C LYS A 438 37.37 -17.70 2.80
N GLN A 439 36.66 -18.80 2.54
CA GLN A 439 37.11 -20.13 2.95
C GLN A 439 38.37 -20.54 2.17
N GLU A 440 38.41 -20.31 0.86
CA GLU A 440 39.57 -20.58 0.01
C GLU A 440 40.78 -19.71 0.37
N ALA A 441 40.62 -18.42 0.63
CA ALA A 441 41.68 -17.53 1.11
C ALA A 441 42.22 -17.96 2.48
N THR A 442 41.36 -18.45 3.37
CA THR A 442 41.79 -18.99 4.68
C THR A 442 42.53 -20.33 4.52
N GLN A 443 42.18 -21.15 3.53
CA GLN A 443 42.91 -22.38 3.17
C GLN A 443 44.23 -22.09 2.44
N ALA A 444 44.29 -21.08 1.58
CA ALA A 444 45.50 -20.63 0.89
C ALA A 444 46.54 -20.02 1.85
N ALA A 445 46.10 -19.49 2.99
CA ALA A 445 46.97 -19.00 4.06
C ALA A 445 47.59 -20.12 4.93
N GLN A 446 47.18 -21.39 4.77
CA GLN A 446 47.88 -22.53 5.38
C GLN A 446 48.92 -23.11 4.40
N PRO A 447 50.19 -23.29 4.80
CA PRO A 447 51.18 -23.92 3.94
C PRO A 447 50.80 -25.39 3.71
N LYS A 448 50.55 -25.75 2.46
CA LYS A 448 50.20 -27.13 2.02
C LYS A 448 51.25 -28.13 2.52
N ARG A 449 50.99 -28.80 3.64
CA ARG A 449 51.75 -29.97 4.09
C ARG A 449 51.33 -31.17 3.24
N SER A 450 52.22 -31.56 2.32
CA SER A 450 52.08 -32.75 1.49
C SER A 450 52.02 -34.02 2.35
N PRO A 451 51.05 -34.93 2.13
CA PRO A 451 50.92 -36.16 2.90
C PRO A 451 51.86 -37.24 2.36
N SER A 452 53.13 -37.20 2.76
CA SER A 452 54.03 -38.35 2.64
C SER A 452 55.16 -38.26 3.66
N MET A 453 55.52 -39.41 4.23
CA MET A 453 56.55 -39.60 5.26
C MET A 453 56.25 -38.93 6.62
N ASP A 454 55.60 -39.67 7.52
CA ASP A 454 56.39 -40.27 8.60
C ASP A 454 55.72 -41.52 9.21
N GLY A 455 56.53 -42.53 9.51
CA GLY A 455 56.10 -43.79 10.11
C GLY A 455 57.25 -44.44 10.86
N LEU A 456 56.95 -44.97 12.05
CA LEU A 456 57.86 -45.53 13.06
C LEU A 456 58.66 -44.51 13.90
N ARG A 457 58.11 -44.15 15.08
CA ARG A 457 58.83 -44.36 16.35
C ARG A 457 57.96 -44.38 17.61
N GLY A 458 57.91 -45.56 18.23
CA GLY A 458 57.88 -45.83 19.69
C GLY A 458 56.96 -45.04 20.63
N THR A 459 56.00 -45.77 21.22
CA THR A 459 55.46 -45.59 22.60
C THR A 459 56.58 -45.67 23.67
N PRO A 460 56.41 -45.23 24.95
CA PRO A 460 55.15 -45.24 25.74
C PRO A 460 54.83 -44.02 26.65
N ASP A 461 53.64 -44.05 27.26
CA ASP A 461 53.13 -43.14 28.29
C ASP A 461 53.93 -43.19 29.62
N PRO A 462 53.70 -42.24 30.57
CA PRO A 462 52.71 -42.54 31.62
C PRO A 462 51.89 -41.36 32.20
N THR A 463 50.58 -41.63 32.43
CA THR A 463 49.72 -41.25 33.58
C THR A 463 49.62 -39.80 34.12
N THR A 464 48.38 -39.30 34.28
CA THR A 464 47.78 -38.95 35.60
C THR A 464 46.25 -38.73 35.54
N ASN A 465 45.55 -39.37 36.49
CA ASN A 465 44.15 -39.26 36.97
C ASN A 465 43.61 -37.82 37.15
N GLY A 466 42.30 -37.53 37.29
CA GLY A 466 41.03 -38.32 37.36
C GLY A 466 39.84 -37.38 36.98
N ASP A 467 38.54 -37.64 37.22
CA ASP A 467 37.85 -38.65 38.04
C ASP A 467 36.37 -38.86 37.56
N GLU A 468 35.71 -39.88 38.11
CA GLU A 468 34.43 -40.58 37.78
C GLU A 468 33.13 -39.84 37.37
N GLY A 469 32.22 -40.59 36.70
CA GLY A 469 30.80 -40.19 36.53
C GLY A 469 29.86 -40.97 35.57
N SER A 470 29.78 -42.32 35.66
CA SER A 470 28.60 -43.24 35.45
C SER A 470 27.31 -42.76 34.71
N ASP A 471 26.59 -43.53 33.87
CA ASP A 471 26.74 -44.84 33.20
C ASP A 471 25.61 -45.08 32.14
N ASN A 472 25.82 -46.10 31.29
CA ASN A 472 24.82 -46.99 30.63
C ASN A 472 23.95 -46.60 29.39
N GLU A 473 24.16 -47.39 28.32
CA GLU A 473 23.16 -48.18 27.52
C GLU A 473 22.10 -47.41 26.66
N ASP A 474 21.62 -47.83 25.46
CA ASP A 474 22.01 -48.84 24.43
C ASP A 474 21.02 -48.69 23.20
N GLU A 475 21.18 -49.23 21.98
CA GLU A 475 22.26 -49.94 21.26
C GLU A 475 22.04 -49.83 19.70
N LYS A 476 23.11 -49.69 18.89
CA LYS A 476 23.26 -50.14 17.46
C LYS A 476 22.27 -49.71 16.35
N ALA A 477 22.50 -49.98 15.05
CA ALA A 477 23.69 -49.90 14.18
C ALA A 477 23.30 -50.24 12.71
N SER A 478 24.03 -49.66 11.74
CA SER A 478 24.35 -50.18 10.39
C SER A 478 23.26 -50.60 9.37
N GLU A 479 23.47 -50.09 8.16
CA GLU A 479 22.97 -50.47 6.83
C GLU A 479 22.93 -51.98 6.51
N PRO A 480 22.26 -52.39 5.40
CA PRO A 480 23.02 -52.53 4.15
C PRO A 480 22.30 -52.08 2.86
N ALA A 481 23.08 -51.79 1.82
CA ALA A 481 22.61 -51.47 0.48
C ALA A 481 22.32 -52.71 -0.39
N ALA A 482 21.40 -52.58 -1.36
CA ALA A 482 21.27 -53.51 -2.49
C ALA A 482 20.69 -52.80 -3.74
N THR A 483 21.46 -52.78 -4.82
CA THR A 483 21.05 -52.39 -6.18
C THR A 483 20.18 -53.47 -6.85
N THR A 484 19.24 -53.10 -7.74
CA THR A 484 19.29 -53.45 -9.20
C THR A 484 18.05 -53.05 -10.03
N LEU A 485 18.30 -52.80 -11.33
CA LEU A 485 17.41 -52.86 -12.51
C LEU A 485 16.48 -51.68 -12.87
N ALA A 486 16.67 -51.17 -14.09
CA ALA A 486 15.80 -50.23 -14.83
C ALA A 486 14.82 -50.98 -15.76
N PRO A 487 13.85 -50.28 -16.39
CA PRO A 487 14.03 -50.00 -17.83
C PRO A 487 13.50 -48.63 -18.34
N ASN A 488 13.85 -48.32 -19.60
CA ASN A 488 13.56 -47.11 -20.39
C ASN A 488 12.08 -46.68 -20.55
N GLY A 489 11.86 -45.39 -20.82
CA GLY A 489 10.62 -44.86 -21.46
C GLY A 489 10.53 -43.32 -21.49
N GLU A 490 10.92 -42.70 -22.60
CA GLU A 490 11.08 -41.24 -22.86
C GLU A 490 9.90 -40.29 -22.49
N GLY A 491 10.21 -39.02 -22.15
CA GLY A 491 9.15 -38.03 -21.83
C GLY A 491 9.54 -36.59 -21.43
N GLY A 492 10.51 -35.95 -22.10
CA GLY A 492 10.64 -34.47 -22.17
C GLY A 492 10.71 -33.63 -20.88
N GLY A 493 11.89 -33.53 -20.25
CA GLY A 493 12.16 -32.61 -19.13
C GLY A 493 12.59 -31.20 -19.58
N VAL A 494 12.21 -30.18 -18.81
CA VAL A 494 12.52 -28.75 -19.06
C VAL A 494 13.98 -28.41 -18.71
N GLU A 495 14.72 -27.81 -19.65
CA GLU A 495 16.07 -27.30 -19.39
C GLU A 495 16.05 -26.02 -18.54
N LYS A 496 16.89 -26.00 -17.49
CA LYS A 496 17.40 -24.75 -16.89
C LYS A 496 18.44 -24.17 -17.84
N PRO A 497 18.47 -22.83 -18.08
CA PRO A 497 19.57 -22.23 -18.82
C PRO A 497 20.87 -22.33 -18.02
N SER A 498 21.84 -23.09 -18.56
CA SER A 498 23.21 -23.12 -18.08
C SER A 498 23.98 -21.94 -18.67
N SER A 499 24.37 -20.99 -17.80
CA SER A 499 25.37 -19.97 -18.12
C SER A 499 26.35 -19.78 -16.96
N THR A 500 26.70 -20.88 -16.29
CA THR A 500 27.98 -21.03 -15.61
C THR A 500 29.00 -21.39 -16.68
N VAL A 501 29.95 -20.48 -16.95
CA VAL A 501 31.11 -20.79 -17.79
C VAL A 501 32.09 -21.59 -16.94
N ASP A 502 32.32 -22.86 -17.29
CA ASP A 502 33.32 -23.69 -16.62
C ASP A 502 34.74 -23.12 -16.82
N PRO A 503 35.57 -22.95 -15.77
CA PRO A 503 36.87 -22.27 -15.90
C PRO A 503 38.01 -23.08 -16.55
N ASP A 504 37.79 -24.35 -16.93
CA ASP A 504 38.87 -25.34 -17.11
C ASP A 504 39.33 -25.62 -18.57
N GLU A 505 38.83 -24.90 -19.58
CA GLU A 505 39.32 -25.03 -20.98
C GLU A 505 39.90 -23.72 -21.57
N VAL A 506 40.98 -23.22 -20.95
CA VAL A 506 41.96 -22.38 -21.67
C VAL A 506 43.34 -23.02 -21.55
N LYS A 507 43.82 -23.62 -22.64
CA LYS A 507 45.18 -24.18 -22.70
C LYS A 507 46.22 -23.07 -22.51
N ALA A 508 47.23 -23.39 -21.71
CA ALA A 508 48.29 -22.48 -21.34
C ALA A 508 49.04 -21.92 -22.57
N ASP A 509 49.15 -20.60 -22.63
CA ASP A 509 50.41 -19.93 -22.97
C ASP A 509 50.85 -19.10 -21.76
N ASN A 510 52.15 -19.07 -21.53
CA ASN A 510 52.74 -18.81 -20.24
C ASN A 510 53.34 -17.38 -20.20
N GLU A 511 52.71 -16.42 -19.51
CA GLU A 511 53.40 -15.18 -19.11
C GLU A 511 52.71 -14.42 -17.95
N ASN A 512 53.51 -14.06 -16.93
CA ASN A 512 53.29 -13.12 -15.83
C ASN A 512 52.15 -13.37 -14.80
N GLY A 513 52.57 -13.59 -13.54
CA GLY A 513 51.70 -13.73 -12.37
C GLY A 513 51.18 -12.40 -11.81
N THR A 514 50.38 -11.67 -12.58
CA THR A 514 49.72 -10.42 -12.16
C THR A 514 48.20 -10.53 -11.99
N ASN A 515 47.58 -11.63 -12.43
CA ASN A 515 46.11 -11.76 -12.46
C ASN A 515 45.46 -12.00 -11.09
N ALA A 516 46.17 -12.54 -10.10
CA ALA A 516 45.60 -12.81 -8.77
C ALA A 516 45.34 -11.51 -7.98
N ASP A 517 46.30 -10.58 -7.98
CA ASP A 517 46.14 -9.25 -7.36
C ASP A 517 45.11 -8.39 -8.11
N ASP A 518 45.00 -8.53 -9.44
CA ASP A 518 44.01 -7.81 -10.26
C ASP A 518 42.57 -8.36 -10.04
N HIS A 519 42.40 -9.65 -9.74
CA HIS A 519 41.11 -10.19 -9.27
C HIS A 519 40.79 -9.74 -7.83
N LEU A 520 41.73 -9.84 -6.90
CA LEU A 520 41.53 -9.48 -5.49
C LEU A 520 41.27 -7.98 -5.30
N SER A 521 41.89 -7.12 -6.11
CA SER A 521 41.63 -5.68 -6.12
C SER A 521 40.25 -5.33 -6.71
N LYS A 522 39.83 -5.99 -7.80
CA LYS A 522 38.45 -5.86 -8.33
C LYS A 522 37.38 -6.33 -7.34
N LEU A 523 37.66 -7.36 -6.55
CA LEU A 523 36.77 -7.82 -5.48
C LEU A 523 36.71 -6.81 -4.31
N ASN A 524 37.84 -6.22 -3.92
CA ASN A 524 37.88 -5.17 -2.88
C ASN A 524 37.12 -3.88 -3.27
N THR A 525 36.91 -3.60 -4.55
CA THR A 525 36.06 -2.47 -5.01
C THR A 525 34.56 -2.76 -5.05
N LYS A 526 34.15 -4.02 -5.04
CA LYS A 526 32.74 -4.42 -5.10
C LYS A 526 32.09 -4.43 -3.73
N ARG A 527 30.77 -4.24 -3.68
CA ARG A 527 29.98 -4.30 -2.44
C ARG A 527 29.27 -5.64 -2.30
N LEU A 528 28.92 -6.02 -1.09
CA LEU A 528 28.04 -7.18 -0.89
C LEU A 528 26.61 -6.83 -1.36
N CYS A 529 26.01 -7.70 -2.17
CA CYS A 529 24.58 -7.60 -2.48
C CYS A 529 23.76 -7.99 -1.24
N GLU A 530 22.86 -7.11 -0.81
CA GLU A 530 21.93 -7.41 0.28
C GLU A 530 20.95 -8.52 -0.12
N ARG A 531 20.71 -9.48 0.79
CA ARG A 531 19.82 -10.63 0.51
C ARG A 531 18.42 -10.23 0.07
N TRP A 532 17.91 -9.11 0.59
CA TRP A 532 16.60 -8.61 0.21
C TRP A 532 16.59 -8.11 -1.24
N LEU A 533 17.67 -7.49 -1.71
CA LEU A 533 17.78 -7.01 -3.08
C LEU A 533 17.96 -8.18 -4.06
N ASP A 534 18.76 -9.19 -3.71
CA ASP A 534 18.85 -10.41 -4.52
C ASP A 534 17.50 -11.16 -4.60
N SER A 535 16.73 -11.19 -3.51
CA SER A 535 15.34 -11.69 -3.55
C SER A 535 14.44 -10.88 -4.49
N LEU A 536 14.60 -9.55 -4.56
CA LEU A 536 13.90 -8.72 -5.55
C LEU A 536 14.34 -9.05 -6.99
N PHE A 537 15.63 -9.34 -7.23
CA PHE A 537 16.11 -9.79 -8.54
C PHE A 537 15.46 -11.12 -8.98
N MET A 538 15.35 -12.08 -8.07
CA MET A 538 14.68 -13.36 -8.36
C MET A 538 13.19 -13.18 -8.65
N VAL A 539 12.49 -12.32 -7.89
CA VAL A 539 11.07 -12.03 -8.12
C VAL A 539 10.85 -11.18 -9.37
N LEU A 540 11.78 -10.29 -9.73
CA LEU A 540 11.78 -9.59 -11.01
C LEU A 540 11.94 -10.56 -12.19
N TYR A 541 12.85 -11.53 -12.10
CA TYR A 541 13.01 -12.58 -13.10
C TYR A 541 11.75 -13.43 -13.26
N GLU A 542 11.08 -13.78 -12.15
CA GLU A 542 9.78 -14.49 -12.17
C GLU A 542 8.71 -13.68 -12.94
N ASP A 543 8.53 -12.40 -12.62
CA ASP A 543 7.59 -11.49 -13.28
C ASP A 543 7.93 -11.33 -14.78
N LEU A 544 9.20 -11.05 -15.14
CA LEU A 544 9.66 -10.91 -16.54
C LEU A 544 9.44 -12.19 -17.35
N ARG A 545 9.71 -13.36 -16.77
CA ARG A 545 9.52 -14.66 -17.41
C ARG A 545 8.04 -14.90 -17.73
N VAL A 546 7.15 -14.66 -16.76
CA VAL A 546 5.70 -14.85 -16.94
C VAL A 546 5.16 -13.85 -17.96
N TYR A 547 5.59 -12.59 -17.92
CA TYR A 547 5.24 -11.58 -18.92
C TYR A 547 5.68 -12.02 -20.33
N THR A 548 6.93 -12.46 -20.48
CA THR A 548 7.48 -12.92 -21.77
C THR A 548 6.69 -14.12 -22.31
N ILE A 549 6.41 -15.12 -21.47
CA ILE A 549 5.58 -16.28 -21.85
C ILE A 549 4.20 -15.84 -22.35
N TRP A 550 3.53 -14.95 -21.63
CA TRP A 550 2.22 -14.43 -22.04
C TRP A 550 2.29 -13.69 -23.40
N ARG A 551 3.23 -12.75 -23.58
CA ARG A 551 3.37 -12.02 -24.85
C ARG A 551 3.73 -12.96 -26.02
N THR A 552 4.59 -13.95 -25.80
CA THR A 552 4.94 -14.96 -26.81
C THR A 552 3.73 -15.84 -27.18
N GLN A 553 2.99 -16.36 -26.21
CA GLN A 553 1.76 -17.13 -26.47
C GLN A 553 0.74 -16.30 -27.24
N MET A 554 0.48 -15.07 -26.81
CA MET A 554 -0.49 -14.18 -27.45
C MET A 554 -0.11 -13.86 -28.90
N ALA A 555 1.19 -13.69 -29.18
CA ALA A 555 1.72 -13.54 -30.54
C ALA A 555 1.57 -14.81 -31.39
N GLN A 556 1.86 -16.00 -30.83
CA GLN A 556 1.69 -17.29 -31.52
C GLN A 556 0.23 -17.55 -31.91
N TYR A 557 -0.71 -17.33 -30.99
CA TYR A 557 -2.14 -17.48 -31.24
C TYR A 557 -2.63 -16.49 -32.32
N ARG A 558 -2.20 -15.22 -32.23
CA ARG A 558 -2.49 -14.19 -33.24
C ARG A 558 -1.95 -14.57 -34.63
N ALA A 559 -0.75 -15.16 -34.71
CA ALA A 559 -0.18 -15.66 -35.97
C ALA A 559 -0.92 -16.87 -36.55
N GLN A 560 -1.44 -17.76 -35.70
CA GLN A 560 -2.26 -18.91 -36.10
C GLN A 560 -3.74 -18.54 -36.38
N GLN A 561 -4.13 -17.27 -36.22
CA GLN A 561 -5.51 -16.77 -36.27
C GLN A 561 -6.45 -17.47 -35.25
N ILE A 562 -5.90 -18.02 -34.18
CA ILE A 562 -6.67 -18.63 -33.08
C ILE A 562 -6.92 -17.56 -32.01
N GLN A 563 -8.14 -17.50 -31.48
CA GLN A 563 -8.47 -16.61 -30.38
C GLN A 563 -7.72 -17.04 -29.11
N TYR A 564 -6.82 -16.19 -28.62
CA TYR A 564 -6.20 -16.38 -27.31
C TYR A 564 -7.26 -16.15 -26.22
N LYS A 565 -7.57 -17.19 -25.45
CA LYS A 565 -8.57 -17.16 -24.36
C LYS A 565 -7.88 -17.41 -23.03
N LYS A 566 -8.27 -16.61 -22.04
CA LYS A 566 -7.80 -16.56 -20.66
C LYS A 566 -8.98 -16.09 -19.79
N SER A 567 -9.03 -16.51 -18.54
CA SER A 567 -10.12 -16.12 -17.62
C SER A 567 -10.04 -14.63 -17.27
N ALA A 568 -11.14 -14.05 -16.77
CA ALA A 568 -11.15 -12.64 -16.36
C ALA A 568 -10.11 -12.33 -15.25
N GLU A 569 -9.86 -13.29 -14.37
CA GLU A 569 -8.89 -13.18 -13.27
C GLU A 569 -7.44 -13.29 -13.77
N GLU A 570 -7.18 -14.19 -14.72
CA GLU A 570 -5.88 -14.25 -15.39
C GLU A 570 -5.55 -12.92 -16.09
N TRP A 571 -6.52 -12.32 -16.80
CA TRP A 571 -6.33 -11.01 -17.43
C TRP A 571 -6.07 -9.88 -16.44
N GLU A 572 -6.72 -9.90 -15.27
CA GLU A 572 -6.51 -8.92 -14.20
C GLU A 572 -5.10 -9.04 -13.59
N ILE A 573 -4.62 -10.27 -13.36
CA ILE A 573 -3.26 -10.54 -12.87
C ILE A 573 -2.23 -10.14 -13.92
N LEU A 574 -2.44 -10.48 -15.20
CA LEU A 574 -1.54 -10.13 -16.31
C LEU A 574 -1.47 -8.61 -16.54
N GLY A 575 -2.59 -7.90 -16.44
CA GLY A 575 -2.60 -6.43 -16.47
C GLY A 575 -1.81 -5.82 -15.31
N SER A 576 -2.01 -6.36 -14.10
CA SER A 576 -1.27 -5.95 -12.90
C SER A 576 0.23 -6.25 -12.99
N LEU A 577 0.62 -7.35 -13.65
CA LEU A 577 2.00 -7.72 -13.93
C LEU A 577 2.65 -6.75 -14.92
N ALA A 578 1.98 -6.47 -16.04
CA ALA A 578 2.45 -5.51 -17.04
C ALA A 578 2.62 -4.11 -16.44
N GLU A 579 1.68 -3.65 -15.60
CA GLU A 579 1.79 -2.36 -14.90
C GLU A 579 3.01 -2.33 -13.94
N ARG A 580 3.27 -3.39 -13.17
CA ARG A 580 4.49 -3.47 -12.33
C ARG A 580 5.78 -3.36 -13.14
N LEU A 581 5.80 -3.95 -14.34
CA LEU A 581 6.93 -3.96 -15.27
C LEU A 581 7.01 -2.68 -16.15
N GLN A 582 6.20 -1.65 -15.89
CA GLN A 582 6.14 -0.38 -16.65
C GLN A 582 5.59 -0.52 -18.09
N HIS A 583 4.96 -1.65 -18.44
CA HIS A 583 4.33 -1.91 -19.73
C HIS A 583 2.86 -1.49 -19.73
N PHE A 584 2.63 -0.16 -19.70
CA PHE A 584 1.29 0.42 -19.50
C PHE A 584 0.29 0.15 -20.64
N ASP A 585 0.76 0.07 -21.89
CA ASP A 585 -0.13 -0.15 -23.04
C ASP A 585 -0.59 -1.61 -23.11
N GLU A 586 0.30 -2.56 -22.80
CA GLU A 586 -0.02 -3.98 -22.63
C GLU A 586 -0.89 -4.23 -21.40
N ALA A 587 -0.66 -3.51 -20.30
CA ALA A 587 -1.55 -3.54 -19.13
C ALA A 587 -2.97 -3.12 -19.51
N ALA A 588 -3.10 -2.06 -20.32
CA ALA A 588 -4.39 -1.57 -20.82
C ALA A 588 -5.05 -2.53 -21.84
N GLU A 589 -4.27 -3.29 -22.63
CA GLU A 589 -4.78 -4.39 -23.48
C GLU A 589 -5.39 -5.49 -22.59
N ALA A 590 -4.67 -5.94 -21.56
CA ALA A 590 -5.11 -6.97 -20.62
C ALA A 590 -6.33 -6.55 -19.78
N TYR A 591 -6.33 -5.34 -19.21
CA TYR A 591 -7.47 -4.85 -18.43
C TYR A 591 -8.74 -4.67 -19.29
N ARG A 592 -8.62 -4.25 -20.56
CA ARG A 592 -9.79 -4.22 -21.48
C ARG A 592 -10.30 -5.62 -21.81
N ALA A 593 -9.41 -6.61 -21.95
CA ALA A 593 -9.80 -8.00 -22.13
C ALA A 593 -10.54 -8.52 -20.88
N CYS A 594 -10.05 -8.25 -19.66
CA CYS A 594 -10.76 -8.55 -18.40
C CYS A 594 -12.18 -7.96 -18.40
N LEU A 595 -12.31 -6.65 -18.66
CA LEU A 595 -13.59 -5.93 -18.65
C LEU A 595 -14.58 -6.39 -19.73
N SER A 596 -14.10 -7.01 -20.81
CA SER A 596 -14.97 -7.63 -21.83
C SER A 596 -15.60 -8.95 -21.39
N LEU A 597 -15.07 -9.58 -20.33
CA LEU A 597 -15.55 -10.84 -19.77
C LEU A 597 -16.33 -10.65 -18.47
N ARG A 598 -15.84 -9.78 -17.57
CA ARG A 598 -16.41 -9.52 -16.24
C ARG A 598 -16.07 -8.10 -15.80
N PHE A 599 -16.99 -7.43 -15.13
CA PHE A 599 -16.66 -6.20 -14.42
C PHE A 599 -15.58 -6.47 -13.34
N SER A 600 -14.55 -5.62 -13.30
CA SER A 600 -13.56 -5.59 -12.23
C SER A 600 -13.25 -4.14 -11.88
N PRO A 601 -13.37 -3.73 -10.60
CA PRO A 601 -13.05 -2.37 -10.19
C PRO A 601 -11.57 -2.06 -10.42
N LYS A 602 -10.69 -3.04 -10.19
CA LYS A 602 -9.24 -2.93 -10.36
C LYS A 602 -8.85 -2.76 -11.83
N ALA A 603 -9.41 -3.58 -12.72
CA ALA A 603 -9.16 -3.45 -14.15
C ALA A 603 -9.67 -2.10 -14.68
N LEU A 604 -10.86 -1.65 -14.23
CA LEU A 604 -11.41 -0.36 -14.64
C LEU A 604 -10.60 0.83 -14.09
N ALA A 605 -10.11 0.76 -12.86
CA ALA A 605 -9.19 1.76 -12.30
C ALA A 605 -7.84 1.80 -13.04
N GLY A 606 -7.32 0.64 -13.47
CA GLY A 606 -6.12 0.57 -14.32
C GLY A 606 -6.33 1.25 -15.69
N VAL A 607 -7.47 1.02 -16.34
CA VAL A 607 -7.81 1.68 -17.62
C VAL A 607 -8.12 3.18 -17.43
N LEU A 608 -8.71 3.58 -16.30
CA LEU A 608 -9.00 4.98 -15.97
C LEU A 608 -7.73 5.85 -16.03
N ARG A 609 -6.61 5.39 -15.45
CA ARG A 609 -5.30 6.08 -15.51
C ARG A 609 -4.84 6.35 -16.96
N VAL A 610 -5.18 5.45 -17.88
CA VAL A 610 -4.86 5.62 -19.30
C VAL A 610 -5.78 6.66 -19.94
N PHE A 611 -7.07 6.67 -19.62
CA PHE A 611 -8.02 7.69 -20.09
C PHE A 611 -7.69 9.10 -19.57
N GLU A 612 -7.22 9.22 -18.32
CA GLU A 612 -6.69 10.47 -17.77
C GLU A 612 -5.45 10.94 -18.56
N LYS A 613 -4.48 10.04 -18.81
CA LYS A 613 -3.26 10.33 -19.58
C LYS A 613 -3.57 10.73 -21.03
N THR A 614 -4.58 10.14 -21.67
CA THR A 614 -5.01 10.50 -23.04
C THR A 614 -6.02 11.65 -23.08
N LYS A 615 -6.41 12.22 -21.92
CA LYS A 615 -7.45 13.26 -21.78
C LYS A 615 -8.78 12.90 -22.45
N SER A 616 -9.20 11.66 -22.30
CA SER A 616 -10.41 11.12 -22.95
C SER A 616 -11.67 11.35 -22.08
N THR A 617 -12.19 12.58 -22.12
CA THR A 617 -13.25 13.08 -21.22
C THR A 617 -14.44 12.12 -21.07
N ARG A 618 -14.94 11.56 -22.18
CA ARG A 618 -16.16 10.75 -22.20
C ARG A 618 -15.95 9.38 -21.55
N GLU A 619 -14.81 8.77 -21.85
CA GLU A 619 -14.39 7.46 -21.35
C GLU A 619 -14.06 7.54 -19.86
N THR A 620 -13.38 8.61 -19.41
CA THR A 620 -13.16 8.93 -18.00
C THR A 620 -14.48 9.03 -17.23
N VAL A 621 -15.46 9.80 -17.71
CA VAL A 621 -16.80 9.89 -17.08
C VAL A 621 -17.49 8.53 -17.03
N ALA A 622 -17.47 7.77 -18.13
CA ALA A 622 -18.14 6.47 -18.22
C ALA A 622 -17.51 5.40 -17.30
N ALA A 623 -16.20 5.49 -17.03
CA ALA A 623 -15.50 4.65 -16.07
C ALA A 623 -15.81 5.09 -14.62
N VAL A 624 -15.75 6.38 -14.33
CA VAL A 624 -16.06 6.96 -13.02
C VAL A 624 -17.48 6.60 -12.56
N ILE A 625 -18.50 6.74 -13.41
CA ILE A 625 -19.89 6.40 -13.06
C ILE A 625 -19.99 4.94 -12.58
N ARG A 626 -19.31 4.00 -13.24
CA ARG A 626 -19.31 2.57 -12.87
C ARG A 626 -18.55 2.31 -11.58
N LEU A 627 -17.40 2.95 -11.38
CA LEU A 627 -16.63 2.83 -10.13
C LEU A 627 -17.40 3.41 -8.93
N VAL A 628 -18.10 4.53 -9.10
CA VAL A 628 -19.01 5.09 -8.09
C VAL A 628 -20.14 4.11 -7.79
N THR A 629 -20.77 3.53 -8.82
CA THR A 629 -21.86 2.55 -8.64
C THR A 629 -21.40 1.33 -7.85
N TRP A 630 -20.22 0.78 -8.18
CA TRP A 630 -19.59 -0.32 -7.44
C TRP A 630 -19.31 0.03 -5.97
N GLN A 631 -18.83 1.25 -5.68
CA GLN A 631 -18.57 1.69 -4.32
C GLN A 631 -19.85 1.77 -3.49
N TYR A 632 -20.92 2.40 -4.01
CA TYR A 632 -22.21 2.45 -3.31
C TYR A 632 -22.82 1.06 -3.11
N ARG A 633 -22.64 0.15 -4.10
CA ARG A 633 -23.02 -1.27 -4.04
C ARG A 633 -22.29 -2.06 -2.94
N TRP A 634 -21.13 -1.58 -2.48
CA TRP A 634 -20.36 -2.07 -1.32
C TRP A 634 -20.31 -1.05 -0.17
N TYR A 635 -21.40 -0.32 0.02
CA TYR A 635 -21.67 0.58 1.16
C TYR A 635 -20.74 1.78 1.32
N SER A 636 -19.99 2.15 0.28
CA SER A 636 -19.12 3.32 0.27
C SER A 636 -19.72 4.47 -0.55
N GLU A 637 -20.03 5.58 0.12
CA GLU A 637 -20.33 6.86 -0.57
C GLU A 637 -19.07 7.71 -0.79
N PHE A 638 -17.90 7.26 -0.30
CA PHE A 638 -16.70 8.08 -0.22
C PHE A 638 -15.45 7.37 -0.75
N SER A 639 -14.88 7.93 -1.82
CA SER A 639 -13.56 7.60 -2.34
C SER A 639 -12.78 8.87 -2.70
N PRO A 640 -11.65 9.15 -2.01
CA PRO A 640 -10.76 10.25 -2.36
C PRO A 640 -10.26 10.20 -3.81
N GLU A 641 -10.00 9.01 -4.35
CA GLU A 641 -9.46 8.84 -5.71
C GLU A 641 -10.49 9.23 -6.78
N LEU A 642 -11.75 8.80 -6.63
CA LEU A 642 -12.82 9.18 -7.56
C LEU A 642 -13.20 10.66 -7.42
N LEU A 643 -13.21 11.20 -6.19
CA LEU A 643 -13.41 12.63 -5.97
C LEU A 643 -12.30 13.47 -6.62
N HIS A 644 -11.03 13.05 -6.49
CA HIS A 644 -9.91 13.72 -7.16
C HIS A 644 -10.08 13.67 -8.69
N THR A 645 -10.39 12.51 -9.26
CA THR A 645 -10.64 12.34 -10.72
C THR A 645 -11.78 13.23 -11.21
N ILE A 646 -12.88 13.32 -10.47
CA ILE A 646 -14.02 14.18 -10.83
C ILE A 646 -13.64 15.66 -10.72
N ARG A 647 -12.87 16.03 -9.68
CA ARG A 647 -12.38 17.40 -9.49
C ARG A 647 -11.48 17.82 -10.65
N THR A 648 -10.43 17.05 -10.96
CA THR A 648 -9.50 17.39 -12.05
C THR A 648 -10.19 17.46 -13.41
N LEU A 649 -11.17 16.58 -13.65
CA LEU A 649 -12.01 16.64 -14.86
C LEU A 649 -12.86 17.92 -14.93
N ILE A 650 -13.44 18.37 -13.81
CA ILE A 650 -14.20 19.62 -13.74
C ILE A 650 -13.27 20.85 -13.91
N GLU A 651 -12.05 20.78 -13.38
CA GLU A 651 -11.04 21.83 -13.50
C GLU A 651 -10.52 21.98 -14.95
N ASP A 652 -10.33 20.87 -15.67
CA ASP A 652 -9.88 20.86 -17.08
C ASP A 652 -11.02 21.22 -18.07
N GLU A 653 -12.26 20.77 -17.83
CA GLU A 653 -13.33 20.75 -18.85
C GLU A 653 -14.60 21.56 -18.50
N GLY A 654 -14.73 21.98 -17.24
CA GLY A 654 -15.88 22.74 -16.72
C GLY A 654 -17.06 21.87 -16.30
N ALA A 655 -17.69 22.23 -15.17
CA ALA A 655 -18.76 21.47 -14.54
C ALA A 655 -19.98 21.22 -15.46
N VAL A 656 -20.37 22.21 -16.27
CA VAL A 656 -21.48 22.08 -17.24
C VAL A 656 -21.23 20.96 -18.23
N LYS A 657 -20.03 20.91 -18.84
CA LYS A 657 -19.67 19.91 -19.85
C LYS A 657 -19.66 18.51 -19.24
N VAL A 658 -19.06 18.35 -18.07
CA VAL A 658 -19.05 17.07 -17.33
C VAL A 658 -20.48 16.63 -17.01
N ARG A 659 -21.34 17.53 -16.51
CA ARG A 659 -22.74 17.25 -16.21
C ARG A 659 -23.53 16.84 -17.46
N SER A 660 -23.34 17.52 -18.58
CA SER A 660 -23.97 17.15 -19.86
C SER A 660 -23.51 15.78 -20.37
N ILE A 661 -22.24 15.40 -20.18
CA ILE A 661 -21.73 14.07 -20.56
C ILE A 661 -22.36 12.98 -19.66
N ILE A 662 -22.47 13.21 -18.35
CA ILE A 662 -23.17 12.31 -17.42
C ILE A 662 -24.62 12.11 -17.90
N GLN A 663 -25.35 13.19 -18.16
CA GLN A 663 -26.75 13.15 -18.61
C GLN A 663 -26.95 12.57 -20.02
N ALA A 664 -25.94 12.65 -20.90
CA ALA A 664 -25.97 12.06 -22.23
C ALA A 664 -25.61 10.56 -22.26
N THR A 665 -25.30 9.98 -21.10
CA THR A 665 -24.95 8.55 -20.98
C THR A 665 -26.22 7.71 -20.88
N SER A 666 -26.28 6.59 -21.60
CA SER A 666 -27.46 5.70 -21.66
C SER A 666 -27.64 4.80 -20.43
N LEU A 667 -27.10 5.19 -19.28
CA LEU A 667 -27.21 4.45 -18.02
C LEU A 667 -28.50 4.87 -17.27
N PRO A 668 -29.03 4.04 -16.36
CA PRO A 668 -30.22 4.38 -15.58
C PRO A 668 -30.05 5.67 -14.76
N GLN A 669 -31.10 6.49 -14.65
CA GLN A 669 -31.04 7.77 -13.94
C GLN A 669 -30.56 7.63 -12.49
N HIS A 670 -30.98 6.57 -11.78
CA HIS A 670 -30.58 6.32 -10.40
C HIS A 670 -29.06 6.15 -10.24
N VAL A 671 -28.37 5.58 -11.24
CA VAL A 671 -26.90 5.46 -11.28
C VAL A 671 -26.24 6.82 -11.53
N LEU A 672 -26.82 7.64 -12.42
CA LEU A 672 -26.29 8.98 -12.72
C LEU A 672 -26.39 9.91 -11.49
N ASP A 673 -27.48 9.80 -10.73
CA ASP A 673 -27.72 10.59 -9.51
C ASP A 673 -26.68 10.32 -8.41
N LEU A 674 -26.13 9.11 -8.31
CA LEU A 674 -25.00 8.82 -7.40
C LEU A 674 -23.75 9.63 -7.77
N THR A 675 -23.47 9.76 -9.06
CA THR A 675 -22.28 10.49 -9.56
C THR A 675 -22.44 12.01 -9.36
N HIS A 676 -23.67 12.52 -9.42
CA HIS A 676 -23.96 13.94 -9.13
C HIS A 676 -23.62 14.36 -7.69
N HIS A 677 -23.51 13.44 -6.72
CA HIS A 677 -23.06 13.76 -5.36
C HIS A 677 -21.66 14.37 -5.34
N TYR A 678 -20.69 13.74 -6.02
CA TYR A 678 -19.31 14.22 -6.08
C TYR A 678 -19.19 15.57 -6.81
N ALA A 679 -19.97 15.79 -7.88
CA ALA A 679 -20.01 17.09 -8.56
C ALA A 679 -20.60 18.20 -7.66
N ALA A 680 -21.64 17.90 -6.89
CA ALA A 680 -22.22 18.82 -5.91
C ALA A 680 -21.24 19.14 -4.76
N LEU A 681 -20.41 18.19 -4.37
CA LEU A 681 -19.34 18.39 -3.39
C LEU A 681 -18.27 19.36 -3.90
N CYS A 682 -17.79 19.19 -5.13
CA CYS A 682 -16.86 20.13 -5.78
C CYS A 682 -17.44 21.55 -5.85
N ALA A 683 -18.71 21.69 -6.22
CA ALA A 683 -19.40 23.00 -6.23
C ALA A 683 -19.54 23.60 -4.82
N THR A 684 -19.80 22.78 -3.80
CA THR A 684 -19.89 23.23 -2.39
C THR A 684 -18.54 23.77 -1.90
N PHE A 685 -17.43 23.15 -2.32
CA PHE A 685 -16.07 23.59 -2.02
C PHE A 685 -15.55 24.72 -2.92
N ARG A 686 -16.32 25.11 -3.94
CA ARG A 686 -15.94 26.09 -4.98
C ARG A 686 -14.62 25.74 -5.66
N SER A 687 -14.47 24.48 -6.07
CA SER A 687 -13.34 24.04 -6.91
C SER A 687 -13.32 24.81 -8.23
N SER A 688 -12.14 24.99 -8.83
CA SER A 688 -12.02 25.71 -10.11
C SER A 688 -12.87 25.05 -11.20
N GLY A 689 -13.49 25.84 -12.08
CA GLY A 689 -14.37 25.32 -13.13
C GLY A 689 -15.80 24.95 -12.68
N THR A 690 -16.19 25.25 -11.44
CA THR A 690 -17.55 25.00 -10.91
C THR A 690 -18.54 26.17 -11.08
N ASP A 691 -18.11 27.32 -11.61
CA ASP A 691 -18.91 28.56 -11.72
C ASP A 691 -19.99 28.54 -12.85
N GLY A 692 -20.40 27.37 -13.35
CA GLY A 692 -21.29 27.21 -14.52
C GLY A 692 -22.40 26.19 -14.34
#